data_AF-A0A7S4QN02-F1
#
_entry.id   AF-A0A7S4QN02-F1
#
_cell.length_a   1.000
_cell.length_b   1.000
_cell.length_c   1.000
_cell.angle_alpha   90.00
_cell.angle_beta   90.00
_cell.angle_gamma   90.00
#
_symmetry.space_group_name_H-M   'P 1'
#
loop_
_entity.id
_entity.type
_entity.pdbx_description
1 polymer ?
#
loop_
_entity_poly.entity_id
_entity_poly.type
_entity_poly.pdbx_seq_one_letter_code
_entity_poly.pdbx_strand_id
1 'polypeptide(L)'
;QGRPRATPGVLLWAARLPMSTGPTSPVEGLRASLEDDRQRAAERWDDADRALSLLLREKRKDAPCKEPARKALPLQRGPPPQECRPAGASLELGGGASSSRPGAGCLGSGGEDDLEAAEVRDSRILAARGAAFEERAKRMRRRADDSRLKAEGDERRKLRVKITNILLEVKRRQDLQQAQEKARQHREACLREGGRVSLARLGEATPSALGLPPAPAGPGGEEKATGARHCEAARAAGVHPHVIAEALQPRGAKRQGPGSAAATPPGRSPRRVAIIQSLTMEEMDLLRCNTLFFFEGPTLAALTTATTEPELSQETAQVRSLLEPLADFFAPSRDEKTLPVGVYLQKLRSQLQVKDEHLSSTSGGTPGQSKSLSTFSGKGSIDSLQAPSNWMPSARMPCQGRRPAVREDLLSPTFKRVKAVYDRRDAADAKLAAEREEAMVRREAVNAFKAAEQQREWQLAFFKQKELHKVRMLEAEERKAMLDFDQQEQQEKFEVNKGHRLRRAGLKAEAAVEERRDRAISALDSWQQGVERCERYNRQKERSAIARAELKWGNYMSRLWALGLERHGSHESQYHKNDTLKTKIHSSLRVQHETRQRHESEALAKVLEAKQEAAAQRREKIRTGPYGFLDPALGAQDGLAKGKSSSEPSLMLKR
;
A
#
# COMPACT_ATOMS: atom_id res chain seq x y z
N GLN A 1 -41.47 -45.02 -37.60
CA GLN A 1 -40.87 -45.50 -38.87
C GLN A 1 -39.55 -44.74 -39.06
N GLY A 2 -38.45 -45.45 -39.37
CA GLY A 2 -37.19 -44.85 -39.82
C GLY A 2 -36.07 -44.64 -38.77
N ARG A 3 -35.47 -45.73 -38.26
CA ARG A 3 -34.08 -45.72 -37.74
C ARG A 3 -33.30 -46.81 -38.47
N PRO A 4 -32.10 -46.54 -39.01
CA PRO A 4 -31.06 -47.55 -39.20
C PRO A 4 -29.93 -47.31 -38.18
N ARG A 5 -29.64 -48.25 -37.28
CA ARG A 5 -28.78 -49.45 -37.43
C ARG A 5 -27.30 -49.13 -37.55
N ALA A 6 -26.60 -49.45 -36.47
CA ALA A 6 -25.16 -49.62 -36.37
C ALA A 6 -24.67 -50.81 -37.20
N THR A 7 -23.43 -50.71 -37.69
CA THR A 7 -22.51 -51.84 -37.87
C THR A 7 -21.09 -51.40 -37.49
N PRO A 8 -20.27 -52.28 -36.88
CA PRO A 8 -18.87 -52.02 -36.57
C PRO A 8 -17.96 -52.56 -37.68
N GLY A 9 -16.85 -51.89 -37.94
CA GLY A 9 -15.86 -52.32 -38.94
C GLY A 9 -14.47 -51.81 -38.58
N VAL A 10 -13.83 -52.52 -37.65
CA VAL A 10 -12.40 -52.39 -37.36
C VAL A 10 -11.64 -53.03 -38.52
N LEU A 11 -10.90 -52.23 -39.29
CA LEU A 11 -9.85 -52.71 -40.19
C LEU A 11 -8.56 -51.96 -39.87
N LEU A 12 -7.66 -52.68 -39.18
CA LEU A 12 -6.23 -52.36 -39.10
C LEU A 12 -5.65 -52.37 -40.52
N TRP A 13 -5.10 -51.24 -40.95
CA TRP A 13 -4.10 -51.18 -42.01
C TRP A 13 -2.79 -50.69 -41.42
N ALA A 14 -1.87 -51.62 -41.19
CA ALA A 14 -0.48 -51.35 -40.87
C ALA A 14 0.28 -51.06 -42.17
N ALA A 15 0.45 -49.77 -42.48
CA ALA A 15 1.39 -49.32 -43.50
C ALA A 15 2.72 -48.96 -42.82
N ARG A 16 3.70 -49.85 -43.00
CA ARG A 16 5.08 -49.72 -42.55
C ARG A 16 5.82 -48.80 -43.54
N LEU A 17 6.09 -47.55 -43.15
CA LEU A 17 6.97 -46.63 -43.88
C LEU A 17 8.36 -46.57 -43.22
N PRO A 18 9.44 -46.44 -44.01
CA PRO A 18 10.81 -46.51 -43.53
C PRO A 18 11.22 -45.25 -42.75
N MET A 19 11.87 -45.48 -41.61
CA MET A 19 12.51 -44.47 -40.76
C MET A 19 13.62 -43.75 -41.54
N SER A 20 13.34 -42.50 -41.92
CA SER A 20 14.35 -41.52 -42.30
C SER A 20 14.82 -40.80 -41.04
N THR A 21 16.05 -41.07 -40.62
CA THR A 21 16.74 -40.31 -39.58
C THR A 21 17.30 -39.02 -40.20
N GLY A 22 16.54 -37.94 -40.09
CA GLY A 22 16.91 -36.57 -40.47
C GLY A 22 16.14 -35.55 -39.60
N PRO A 23 16.66 -34.33 -39.45
CA PRO A 23 17.02 -33.79 -38.13
C PRO A 23 15.87 -33.17 -37.33
N THR A 24 16.08 -33.21 -36.02
CA THR A 24 15.48 -32.43 -34.92
C THR A 24 14.53 -31.33 -35.33
N SER A 25 13.32 -31.43 -34.78
CA SER A 25 12.23 -30.48 -34.85
C SER A 25 12.70 -29.01 -34.78
N PRO A 26 12.15 -28.10 -35.61
CA PRO A 26 12.45 -26.66 -35.55
C PRO A 26 12.15 -26.03 -34.17
N VAL A 27 11.41 -26.74 -33.31
CA VAL A 27 11.15 -26.33 -31.92
C VAL A 27 12.39 -26.49 -31.02
N GLU A 28 13.26 -27.48 -31.29
CA GLU A 28 14.49 -27.68 -30.50
C GLU A 28 15.56 -26.64 -30.82
N GLY A 29 15.64 -26.19 -32.08
CA GLY A 29 16.53 -25.08 -32.48
C GLY A 29 16.14 -23.75 -31.81
N LEU A 30 14.84 -23.46 -31.70
CA LEU A 30 14.36 -22.27 -30.98
C LEU A 30 14.64 -22.35 -29.47
N ARG A 31 14.57 -23.55 -28.89
CA ARG A 31 14.88 -23.74 -27.47
C ARG A 31 16.36 -23.56 -27.18
N ALA A 32 17.24 -24.11 -28.02
CA ALA A 32 18.69 -23.89 -27.91
C ALA A 32 19.05 -22.41 -28.08
N SER A 33 18.44 -21.72 -29.05
CA SER A 33 18.65 -20.27 -29.24
C SER A 33 18.20 -19.43 -28.04
N LEU A 34 17.08 -19.79 -27.41
CA LEU A 34 16.59 -19.11 -26.20
C LEU A 34 17.47 -19.38 -24.97
N GLU A 35 18.04 -20.57 -24.86
CA GLU A 35 18.98 -20.92 -23.79
C GLU A 35 20.29 -20.13 -23.95
N ASP A 36 20.80 -20.01 -25.19
CA ASP A 36 21.99 -19.20 -25.51
C ASP A 36 21.76 -17.71 -25.22
N ASP A 37 20.59 -17.16 -25.59
CA ASP A 37 20.24 -15.77 -25.29
C ASP A 37 20.13 -15.51 -23.78
N ARG A 38 19.62 -16.48 -23.01
CA ARG A 38 19.59 -16.42 -21.55
C ARG A 38 20.98 -16.44 -20.94
N GLN A 39 21.88 -17.29 -21.44
CA GLN A 39 23.27 -17.35 -20.98
C GLN A 39 24.00 -16.04 -21.28
N ARG A 40 23.88 -15.50 -22.50
CA ARG A 40 24.47 -14.20 -22.86
C ARG A 40 23.91 -13.05 -22.03
N ALA A 41 22.62 -13.09 -21.68
CA ALA A 41 22.02 -12.10 -20.80
C ALA A 41 22.59 -12.20 -19.37
N ALA A 42 22.77 -13.41 -18.84
CA ALA A 42 23.38 -13.64 -17.53
C ALA A 42 24.83 -13.15 -17.47
N GLU A 43 25.66 -13.45 -18.48
CA GLU A 43 27.04 -12.98 -18.58
C GLU A 43 27.13 -11.44 -18.60
N ARG A 44 26.25 -10.77 -19.36
CA ARG A 44 26.17 -9.30 -19.39
C ARG A 44 25.79 -8.70 -18.04
N TRP A 45 24.94 -9.38 -17.27
CA TRP A 45 24.59 -8.94 -15.91
C TRP A 45 25.78 -9.07 -14.96
N ASP A 46 26.50 -10.18 -15.02
CA ASP A 46 27.70 -10.39 -14.20
C ASP A 46 28.81 -9.38 -14.53
N ASP A 47 28.99 -9.05 -15.82
CA ASP A 47 29.93 -8.00 -16.24
C ASP A 47 29.52 -6.61 -15.76
N ALA A 48 28.22 -6.29 -15.80
CA ALA A 48 27.71 -5.03 -15.28
C ALA A 48 27.92 -4.91 -13.76
N ASP A 49 27.73 -6.00 -13.01
CA ASP A 49 27.91 -6.01 -11.55
C ASP A 49 29.40 -5.93 -11.15
N ARG A 50 30.29 -6.58 -11.93
CA ARG A 50 31.74 -6.40 -11.82
C ARG A 50 32.16 -4.95 -12.09
N ALA A 51 31.64 -4.33 -13.14
CA ALA A 51 31.93 -2.93 -13.47
C ALA A 51 31.45 -1.96 -12.38
N LEU A 52 30.24 -2.18 -11.84
CA LEU A 52 29.69 -1.39 -10.74
C LEU A 52 30.56 -1.53 -9.48
N SER A 53 31.01 -2.74 -9.18
CA SER A 53 31.87 -3.02 -8.03
C SER A 53 33.23 -2.31 -8.14
N LEU A 54 33.82 -2.27 -9.33
CA LEU A 54 35.06 -1.52 -9.58
C LEU A 54 34.84 -0.01 -9.40
N LEU A 55 33.76 0.56 -9.96
CA LEU A 55 33.43 1.99 -9.80
C LEU A 55 33.20 2.39 -8.34
N LEU A 56 32.53 1.54 -7.56
CA LEU A 56 32.33 1.79 -6.12
C LEU A 56 33.64 1.71 -5.33
N ARG A 57 34.57 0.84 -5.75
CA ARG A 57 35.89 0.71 -5.13
C ARG A 57 36.78 1.89 -5.47
N GLU A 58 36.70 2.41 -6.69
CA GLU A 58 37.38 3.63 -7.15
C GLU A 58 36.84 4.86 -6.42
N LYS A 59 35.51 5.03 -6.34
CA LYS A 59 34.90 6.12 -5.55
C LYS A 59 35.23 6.09 -4.06
N ARG A 60 35.50 4.92 -3.49
CA ARG A 60 35.96 4.80 -2.09
C ARG A 60 37.42 5.23 -1.92
N LYS A 61 38.26 5.13 -2.95
CA LYS A 61 39.63 5.64 -2.92
C LYS A 61 39.66 7.17 -3.04
N ASP A 62 38.72 7.77 -3.76
CA ASP A 62 38.68 9.22 -4.02
C ASP A 62 37.89 10.02 -2.99
N ALA A 63 37.29 9.38 -1.97
CA ALA A 63 36.56 10.09 -0.92
C ALA A 63 37.53 10.55 0.19
N PRO A 64 37.91 11.84 0.28
CA PRO A 64 38.74 12.32 1.37
C PRO A 64 37.98 12.15 2.70
N CYS A 65 38.63 11.50 3.66
CA CYS A 65 38.16 11.30 5.02
C CYS A 65 37.85 12.65 5.69
N LYS A 66 36.61 13.13 5.57
CA LYS A 66 36.08 14.18 6.43
C LYS A 66 35.35 13.53 7.59
N GLU A 67 36.05 13.45 8.72
CA GLU A 67 35.44 13.19 10.02
C GLU A 67 34.36 14.25 10.31
N PRO A 68 33.11 13.86 10.62
CA PRO A 68 32.11 14.82 11.03
C PRO A 68 32.30 15.14 12.52
N ALA A 69 32.88 16.30 12.81
CA ALA A 69 32.86 16.92 14.12
C ALA A 69 31.40 17.15 14.56
N ARG A 70 30.97 16.42 15.60
CA ARG A 70 29.68 16.58 16.26
C ARG A 70 29.63 17.95 16.95
N LYS A 71 28.85 18.89 16.41
CA LYS A 71 28.36 20.06 17.16
C LYS A 71 26.87 19.88 17.43
N ALA A 72 26.55 19.76 18.72
CA ALA A 72 25.18 19.78 19.24
C ALA A 72 24.56 21.17 19.02
N LEU A 73 23.33 21.21 18.49
CA LEU A 73 22.49 22.40 18.43
C LEU A 73 21.32 22.25 19.41
N PRO A 74 20.93 23.31 20.15
CA PRO A 74 19.87 23.23 21.14
C PRO A 74 18.48 23.39 20.49
N LEU A 75 17.50 22.68 21.05
CA LEU A 75 16.07 22.82 20.75
C LEU A 75 15.59 24.26 21.06
N GLN A 76 15.00 24.93 20.07
CA GLN A 76 14.10 26.07 20.30
C GLN A 76 12.65 25.66 20.03
N ARG A 77 11.78 25.93 21.01
CA ARG A 77 10.32 25.87 20.96
C ARG A 77 9.78 26.88 19.94
N GLY A 78 8.92 26.43 19.04
CA GLY A 78 8.14 27.31 18.16
C GLY A 78 6.92 27.92 18.87
N PRO A 79 6.46 29.11 18.44
CA PRO A 79 5.27 29.77 18.99
C PRO A 79 3.96 29.27 18.32
N PRO A 80 2.80 29.47 18.96
CA PRO A 80 1.50 28.96 18.49
C PRO A 80 0.90 29.78 17.33
N PRO A 81 -0.08 29.22 16.59
CA PRO A 81 -0.62 29.83 15.38
C PRO A 81 -1.60 30.97 15.71
N GLN A 82 -1.37 32.15 15.12
CA GLN A 82 -2.29 33.28 15.18
C GLN A 82 -3.37 33.18 14.10
N GLU A 83 -4.58 33.53 14.53
CA GLU A 83 -5.83 33.61 13.78
C GLU A 83 -5.78 34.63 12.64
N CYS A 84 -6.25 34.22 11.47
CA CYS A 84 -6.49 35.12 10.34
C CYS A 84 -7.77 35.95 10.59
N ARG A 85 -7.60 37.27 10.80
CA ARG A 85 -8.68 38.25 10.60
C ARG A 85 -8.63 38.80 9.16
N PRO A 86 -9.79 39.08 8.53
CA PRO A 86 -9.85 39.76 7.23
C PRO A 86 -9.83 41.27 7.44
N ALA A 87 -9.01 41.98 6.66
CA ALA A 87 -9.02 43.44 6.60
C ALA A 87 -9.42 43.88 5.19
N GLY A 88 -10.58 44.51 5.09
CA GLY A 88 -10.88 45.51 4.08
C GLY A 88 -10.63 46.90 4.68
N ALA A 89 -9.98 47.77 3.91
CA ALA A 89 -9.95 49.25 3.96
C ALA A 89 -8.74 49.68 3.10
N SER A 90 -8.92 50.33 1.95
CA SER A 90 -9.09 51.79 1.74
C SER A 90 -7.87 52.63 2.14
N LEU A 91 -7.42 53.46 1.16
CA LEU A 91 -6.58 54.66 1.28
C LEU A 91 -5.09 54.40 1.64
N GLU A 92 -4.04 55.09 1.14
CA GLU A 92 -3.87 56.40 0.51
C GLU A 92 -2.72 56.40 -0.51
N LEU A 93 -2.79 57.43 -1.35
CA LEU A 93 -1.71 58.03 -2.13
C LEU A 93 -0.61 58.57 -1.21
N GLY A 94 0.64 58.45 -1.63
CA GLY A 94 1.68 59.41 -1.24
C GLY A 94 3.08 58.84 -1.05
N GLY A 95 4.08 59.60 -1.54
CA GLY A 95 5.42 59.60 -0.96
C GLY A 95 6.50 59.01 -1.85
N GLY A 96 7.19 59.90 -2.58
CA GLY A 96 8.34 59.57 -3.40
C GLY A 96 9.54 59.03 -2.61
N ALA A 97 10.27 58.13 -3.25
CA ALA A 97 11.64 57.81 -2.90
C ALA A 97 12.49 57.98 -4.17
N SER A 98 13.27 59.06 -4.16
CA SER A 98 14.35 59.35 -5.09
C SER A 98 15.42 58.25 -5.02
N SER A 99 15.34 57.27 -5.91
CA SER A 99 16.43 56.32 -6.15
C SER A 99 17.32 56.86 -7.26
N SER A 100 18.47 57.39 -6.85
CA SER A 100 19.62 57.73 -7.69
C SER A 100 19.96 56.60 -8.66
N ARG A 101 19.81 56.87 -9.96
CA ARG A 101 20.38 56.06 -11.05
C ARG A 101 21.85 56.39 -11.20
N PRO A 102 22.78 55.42 -11.19
CA PRO A 102 24.12 55.65 -11.71
C PRO A 102 24.08 55.71 -13.24
N GLY A 103 24.93 56.57 -13.78
CA GLY A 103 24.95 57.02 -15.17
C GLY A 103 25.19 55.90 -16.18
N ALA A 104 24.47 56.02 -17.29
CA ALA A 104 24.76 55.35 -18.54
C ALA A 104 26.03 55.97 -19.15
N GLY A 105 27.02 55.14 -19.42
CA GLY A 105 28.25 55.59 -20.07
C GLY A 105 29.26 54.46 -20.23
N CYS A 106 28.99 53.51 -21.13
CA CYS A 106 30.02 52.73 -21.82
C CYS A 106 29.39 51.95 -22.97
N LEU A 107 29.52 52.50 -24.18
CA LEU A 107 29.46 51.73 -25.43
C LEU A 107 30.82 51.02 -25.56
N GLY A 108 31.00 49.95 -24.79
CA GLY A 108 32.20 49.12 -24.82
C GLY A 108 32.04 47.99 -25.83
N SER A 109 33.00 47.89 -26.74
CA SER A 109 33.27 46.74 -27.60
C SER A 109 33.12 45.41 -26.85
N GLY A 110 32.08 44.63 -27.12
CA GLY A 110 31.75 43.41 -26.36
C GLY A 110 31.33 42.23 -27.25
N GLY A 111 32.02 42.02 -28.38
CA GLY A 111 31.69 40.92 -29.30
C GLY A 111 32.21 39.55 -28.86
N GLU A 112 33.27 39.50 -28.05
CA GLU A 112 33.93 38.25 -27.65
C GLU A 112 33.57 37.82 -26.21
N ASP A 113 33.42 38.76 -25.27
CA ASP A 113 33.06 38.46 -23.88
C ASP A 113 31.62 37.89 -23.73
N ASP A 114 30.71 38.24 -24.65
CA ASP A 114 29.33 37.74 -24.64
C ASP A 114 29.22 36.28 -25.11
N LEU A 115 30.14 35.82 -25.95
CA LEU A 115 30.22 34.41 -26.37
C LEU A 115 30.75 33.53 -25.25
N GLU A 116 31.81 33.97 -24.56
CA GLU A 116 32.34 33.24 -23.41
C GLU A 116 31.31 33.18 -22.26
N ALA A 117 30.57 34.27 -22.03
CA ALA A 117 29.47 34.28 -21.06
C ALA A 117 28.29 33.35 -21.44
N ALA A 118 28.05 33.14 -22.74
CA ALA A 118 27.04 32.20 -23.23
C ALA A 118 27.48 30.74 -23.05
N GLU A 119 28.74 30.40 -23.36
CA GLU A 119 29.29 29.05 -23.14
C GLU A 119 29.33 28.67 -21.66
N VAL A 120 29.66 29.62 -20.78
CA VAL A 120 29.60 29.43 -19.32
C VAL A 120 28.16 29.19 -18.85
N ARG A 121 27.16 29.88 -19.42
CA ARG A 121 25.75 29.61 -19.11
C ARG A 121 25.31 28.22 -19.57
N ASP A 122 25.64 27.83 -20.79
CA ASP A 122 25.24 26.54 -21.34
C ASP A 122 25.90 25.38 -20.60
N SER A 123 27.17 25.52 -20.23
CA SER A 123 27.88 24.57 -19.36
C SER A 123 27.20 24.44 -17.99
N ARG A 124 26.72 25.55 -17.42
CA ARG A 124 25.98 25.55 -16.13
C ARG A 124 24.60 24.91 -16.26
N ILE A 125 23.91 25.09 -17.39
CA ILE A 125 22.61 24.46 -17.67
C ILE A 125 22.78 22.95 -17.87
N LEU A 126 23.80 22.51 -18.59
CA LEU A 126 24.11 21.08 -18.77
C LEU A 126 24.50 20.42 -17.45
N ALA A 127 25.33 21.07 -16.63
CA ALA A 127 25.66 20.59 -15.29
C ALA A 127 24.43 20.51 -14.37
N ALA A 128 23.54 21.52 -14.41
CA ALA A 128 22.30 21.53 -13.64
C ALA A 128 21.33 20.42 -14.10
N ARG A 129 21.23 20.16 -15.42
CA ARG A 129 20.46 19.04 -15.97
C ARG A 129 21.04 17.69 -15.50
N GLY A 130 22.36 17.51 -15.58
CA GLY A 130 23.05 16.32 -15.09
C GLY A 130 22.78 16.06 -13.60
N ALA A 131 22.92 17.09 -12.77
CA ALA A 131 22.64 17.00 -11.33
C ALA A 131 21.17 16.65 -11.04
N ALA A 132 20.22 17.22 -11.79
CA ALA A 132 18.79 16.92 -11.64
C ALA A 132 18.46 15.47 -12.03
N PHE A 133 19.08 14.93 -13.08
CA PHE A 133 18.95 13.51 -13.45
C PHE A 133 19.58 12.59 -12.41
N GLU A 134 20.73 12.96 -11.84
CA GLU A 134 21.40 12.18 -10.80
C GLU A 134 20.57 12.15 -9.50
N GLU A 135 20.01 13.28 -9.07
CA GLU A 135 19.05 13.38 -7.95
C GLU A 135 17.81 12.51 -8.19
N ARG A 136 17.24 12.58 -9.40
CA ARG A 136 16.09 11.74 -9.78
C ARG A 136 16.45 10.25 -9.75
N ALA A 137 17.63 9.88 -10.25
CA ALA A 137 18.12 8.50 -10.23
C ALA A 137 18.35 8.00 -8.78
N LYS A 138 18.95 8.82 -7.91
CA LYS A 138 19.11 8.52 -6.47
C LYS A 138 17.75 8.30 -5.81
N ARG A 139 16.75 9.14 -6.10
CA ARG A 139 15.39 8.99 -5.58
C ARG A 139 14.73 7.70 -6.06
N MET A 140 14.94 7.30 -7.31
CA MET A 140 14.42 6.02 -7.84
C MET A 140 15.08 4.81 -7.19
N ARG A 141 16.41 4.83 -6.97
CA ARG A 141 17.12 3.76 -6.24
C ARG A 141 16.62 3.61 -4.81
N ARG A 142 16.48 4.72 -4.06
CA ARG A 142 15.91 4.68 -2.71
C ARG A 142 14.50 4.06 -2.67
N ARG A 143 13.64 4.38 -3.65
CA ARG A 143 12.30 3.76 -3.75
C ARG A 143 12.36 2.27 -4.07
N ALA A 144 13.31 1.83 -4.89
CA ALA A 144 13.53 0.42 -5.17
C ALA A 144 14.03 -0.32 -3.92
N ASP A 145 14.99 0.25 -3.19
CA ASP A 145 15.50 -0.30 -1.93
C ASP A 145 14.38 -0.38 -0.87
N ASP A 146 13.57 0.67 -0.73
CA ASP A 146 12.41 0.68 0.18
C ASP A 146 11.38 -0.39 -0.20
N SER A 147 11.15 -0.61 -1.51
CA SER A 147 10.23 -1.63 -2.00
C SER A 147 10.77 -3.04 -1.75
N ARG A 148 12.08 -3.23 -1.89
CA ARG A 148 12.76 -4.49 -1.58
C ARG A 148 12.73 -4.80 -0.09
N LEU A 149 13.01 -3.82 0.77
CA LEU A 149 12.89 -3.97 2.23
C LEU A 149 11.46 -4.31 2.67
N LYS A 150 10.44 -3.75 2.00
CA LYS A 150 9.03 -4.12 2.23
C LYS A 150 8.73 -5.56 1.79
N ALA A 151 9.22 -5.98 0.63
CA ALA A 151 9.04 -7.36 0.15
C ALA A 151 9.71 -8.37 1.09
N GLU A 152 10.95 -8.11 1.53
CA GLU A 152 11.66 -8.92 2.53
C GLU A 152 10.88 -8.96 3.87
N GLY A 153 10.26 -7.84 4.26
CA GLY A 153 9.40 -7.76 5.44
C GLY A 153 8.13 -8.59 5.33
N ASP A 154 7.52 -8.64 4.13
CA ASP A 154 6.29 -9.39 3.85
C ASP A 154 6.52 -10.90 3.88
N GLU A 155 7.65 -11.40 3.37
CA GLU A 155 7.99 -12.82 3.49
C GLU A 155 8.22 -13.24 4.93
N ARG A 156 8.96 -12.43 5.70
CA ARG A 156 9.12 -12.65 7.15
C ARG A 156 7.78 -12.63 7.87
N ARG A 157 6.84 -11.77 7.46
CA ARG A 157 5.48 -11.72 8.03
C ARG A 157 4.68 -12.98 7.70
N LYS A 158 4.71 -13.44 6.44
CA LYS A 158 4.05 -14.69 6.02
C LYS A 158 4.59 -15.88 6.81
N LEU A 159 5.90 -15.97 6.98
CA LEU A 159 6.55 -17.01 7.78
C LEU A 159 6.11 -16.98 9.25
N ARG A 160 6.03 -15.79 9.87
CA ARG A 160 5.50 -15.65 11.24
C ARG A 160 4.06 -16.15 11.37
N VAL A 161 3.19 -15.79 10.43
CA VAL A 161 1.79 -16.26 10.42
C VAL A 161 1.74 -17.78 10.29
N LYS A 162 2.53 -18.36 9.39
CA LYS A 162 2.61 -19.81 9.18
C LYS A 162 3.07 -20.54 10.44
N ILE A 163 4.17 -20.09 11.07
CA ILE A 163 4.65 -20.63 12.35
C ILE A 163 3.55 -20.55 13.40
N THR A 164 2.92 -19.38 13.57
CA THR A 164 1.86 -19.18 14.56
C THR A 164 0.69 -20.15 14.36
N ASN A 165 0.24 -20.35 13.12
CA ASN A 165 -0.81 -21.31 12.81
C ASN A 165 -0.42 -22.74 13.17
N ILE A 166 0.83 -23.15 12.93
CA ILE A 166 1.35 -24.46 13.34
C ILE A 166 1.35 -24.59 14.87
N LEU A 167 1.76 -23.54 15.60
CA LEU A 167 1.74 -23.56 17.06
C LEU A 167 0.31 -23.71 17.62
N LEU A 168 -0.67 -23.03 17.02
CA LEU A 168 -2.08 -23.14 17.38
C LEU A 168 -2.64 -24.54 17.09
N GLU A 169 -2.30 -25.11 15.93
CA GLU A 169 -2.71 -26.46 15.55
C GLU A 169 -2.12 -27.53 16.47
N VAL A 170 -0.83 -27.41 16.82
CA VAL A 170 -0.19 -28.30 17.81
C VAL A 170 -0.88 -28.19 19.16
N LYS A 171 -1.21 -26.98 19.62
CA LYS A 171 -1.95 -26.77 20.88
C LYS A 171 -3.33 -27.45 20.83
N ARG A 172 -4.11 -27.25 19.75
CA ARG A 172 -5.41 -27.92 19.57
C ARG A 172 -5.32 -29.44 19.64
N ARG A 173 -4.29 -30.04 19.02
CA ARG A 173 -4.07 -31.49 19.08
C ARG A 173 -3.68 -31.97 20.48
N GLN A 174 -2.87 -31.20 21.19
CA GLN A 174 -2.54 -31.48 22.59
C GLN A 174 -3.77 -31.39 23.49
N ASP A 175 -4.60 -30.36 23.33
CA ASP A 175 -5.84 -30.19 24.09
C ASP A 175 -6.81 -31.36 23.81
N LEU A 176 -6.92 -31.80 22.55
CA LEU A 176 -7.71 -32.97 22.16
C LEU A 176 -7.17 -34.25 22.79
N GLN A 177 -5.86 -34.48 22.76
CA GLN A 177 -5.22 -35.63 23.41
C GLN A 177 -5.47 -35.64 24.92
N GLN A 178 -5.28 -34.50 25.59
CA GLN A 178 -5.55 -34.36 27.02
C GLN A 178 -7.04 -34.58 27.34
N ALA A 179 -7.95 -34.11 26.49
CA ALA A 179 -9.38 -34.37 26.65
C ALA A 179 -9.70 -35.87 26.51
N GLN A 180 -9.10 -36.55 25.52
CA GLN A 180 -9.24 -37.99 25.34
C GLN A 180 -8.64 -38.78 26.52
N GLU A 181 -7.49 -38.37 27.05
CA GLU A 181 -6.86 -38.96 28.22
C GLU A 181 -7.70 -38.75 29.48
N LYS A 182 -8.24 -37.55 29.70
CA LYS A 182 -9.18 -37.28 30.81
C LYS A 182 -10.45 -38.11 30.69
N ALA A 183 -11.03 -38.21 29.50
CA ALA A 183 -12.18 -39.07 29.25
C ALA A 183 -11.86 -40.56 29.47
N ARG A 184 -10.65 -41.00 29.11
CA ARG A 184 -10.15 -42.34 29.41
C ARG A 184 -9.99 -42.56 30.93
N GLN A 185 -9.33 -41.65 31.63
CA GLN A 185 -9.13 -41.73 33.08
C GLN A 185 -10.47 -41.73 33.84
N HIS A 186 -11.43 -40.92 33.39
CA HIS A 186 -12.79 -40.92 33.95
C HIS A 186 -13.48 -42.28 33.77
N ARG A 187 -13.38 -42.89 32.57
CA ARG A 187 -13.91 -44.24 32.33
C ARG A 187 -13.23 -45.29 33.22
N GLU A 188 -11.92 -45.22 33.36
CA GLU A 188 -11.15 -46.10 34.25
C GLU A 188 -11.52 -45.90 35.73
N ALA A 189 -11.76 -44.65 36.17
CA ALA A 189 -12.20 -44.33 37.52
C ALA A 189 -13.61 -44.86 37.82
N CYS A 190 -14.58 -44.62 36.92
CA CYS A 190 -15.93 -45.15 37.08
C CYS A 190 -15.97 -46.69 37.09
N LEU A 191 -15.08 -47.35 36.32
CA LEU A 191 -14.90 -48.80 36.37
C LEU A 191 -14.35 -49.27 37.73
N ARG A 192 -13.40 -48.54 38.33
CA ARG A 192 -12.86 -48.85 39.66
C ARG A 192 -13.90 -48.69 40.78
N GLU A 193 -14.82 -47.75 40.64
CA GLU A 193 -15.89 -47.50 41.62
C GLU A 193 -17.08 -48.48 41.51
N GLY A 194 -17.00 -49.48 40.64
CA GLY A 194 -18.06 -50.49 40.48
C GLY A 194 -19.30 -50.01 39.71
N GLY A 195 -19.22 -48.84 39.08
CA GLY A 195 -20.26 -48.36 38.18
C GLY A 195 -20.37 -49.28 36.95
N ARG A 196 -21.60 -49.71 36.62
CA ARG A 196 -21.89 -50.42 35.35
C ARG A 196 -21.73 -49.46 34.16
N VAL A 197 -20.50 -49.04 33.87
CA VAL A 197 -20.19 -48.32 32.63
C VAL A 197 -20.11 -49.36 31.52
N SER A 198 -21.04 -49.28 30.57
CA SER A 198 -20.99 -50.09 29.35
C SER A 198 -19.60 -49.95 28.73
N LEU A 199 -18.86 -51.05 28.61
CA LEU A 199 -17.59 -51.09 27.89
C LEU A 199 -17.86 -50.54 26.50
N ALA A 200 -17.22 -49.41 26.16
CA ALA A 200 -17.37 -48.79 24.85
C ALA A 200 -17.03 -49.83 23.79
N ARG A 201 -18.06 -50.37 23.11
CA ARG A 201 -17.88 -51.25 21.97
C ARG A 201 -17.18 -50.44 20.89
N LEU A 202 -16.15 -51.03 20.27
CA LEU A 202 -15.46 -50.43 19.11
C LEU A 202 -16.54 -49.95 18.11
N GLY A 203 -16.66 -48.63 17.92
CA GLY A 203 -17.61 -48.01 17.00
C GLY A 203 -18.77 -47.22 17.62
N GLU A 204 -18.98 -47.24 18.94
CA GLU A 204 -20.01 -46.40 19.59
C GLU A 204 -19.46 -45.00 19.92
N ALA A 205 -19.69 -44.04 19.03
CA ALA A 205 -19.43 -42.60 19.26
C ALA A 205 -20.62 -41.94 19.98
N THR A 206 -21.10 -42.49 21.08
CA THR A 206 -22.08 -41.78 21.92
C THR A 206 -21.39 -40.61 22.63
N PRO A 207 -22.08 -39.48 22.89
CA PRO A 207 -21.50 -38.36 23.65
C PRO A 207 -20.89 -38.81 24.98
N SER A 208 -21.52 -39.79 25.62
CA SER A 208 -21.04 -40.47 26.83
C SER A 208 -19.74 -41.26 26.61
N ALA A 209 -19.57 -41.91 25.46
CA ALA A 209 -18.32 -42.59 25.09
C ALA A 209 -17.18 -41.61 24.74
N LEU A 210 -17.52 -40.39 24.31
CA LEU A 210 -16.58 -39.29 24.04
C LEU A 210 -16.22 -38.48 25.29
N GLY A 211 -16.78 -38.81 26.45
CA GLY A 211 -16.55 -38.08 27.70
C GLY A 211 -17.15 -36.67 27.70
N LEU A 212 -18.09 -36.39 26.80
CA LEU A 212 -18.88 -35.16 26.86
C LEU A 212 -19.90 -35.34 28.01
N PRO A 213 -20.05 -34.33 28.90
CA PRO A 213 -21.06 -34.41 29.94
C PRO A 213 -22.42 -34.66 29.28
N PRO A 214 -23.26 -35.57 29.82
CA PRO A 214 -24.60 -35.76 29.29
C PRO A 214 -25.26 -34.38 29.26
N ALA A 215 -25.71 -33.97 28.07
CA ALA A 215 -26.46 -32.72 27.93
C ALA A 215 -27.54 -32.74 29.02
N PRO A 216 -27.68 -31.68 29.84
CA PRO A 216 -28.68 -31.64 30.88
C PRO A 216 -29.99 -31.97 30.19
N ALA A 217 -30.60 -33.09 30.58
CA ALA A 217 -31.88 -33.49 30.04
C ALA A 217 -32.80 -32.30 30.28
N GLY A 218 -33.12 -31.56 29.21
CA GLY A 218 -34.07 -30.47 29.29
C GLY A 218 -35.33 -31.07 29.93
N PRO A 219 -35.92 -30.40 30.92
CA PRO A 219 -37.14 -30.91 31.55
C PRO A 219 -38.16 -31.09 30.43
N GLY A 220 -38.42 -32.36 30.10
CA GLY A 220 -39.39 -32.73 29.07
C GLY A 220 -40.73 -32.13 29.45
N GLY A 221 -41.31 -31.41 28.50
CA GLY A 221 -42.63 -30.84 28.63
C GLY A 221 -43.70 -31.91 28.74
N GLU A 222 -44.53 -31.79 29.77
CA GLU A 222 -45.95 -32.07 29.64
C GLU A 222 -46.62 -30.75 29.21
N GLU A 223 -46.90 -30.62 27.92
CA GLU A 223 -47.78 -29.59 27.38
C GLU A 223 -49.22 -29.84 27.86
N LYS A 224 -49.70 -29.01 28.80
CA LYS A 224 -51.12 -28.66 28.86
C LYS A 224 -51.31 -27.26 28.30
N ALA A 225 -52.06 -27.21 27.21
CA ALA A 225 -52.58 -26.02 26.58
C ALA A 225 -53.33 -25.12 27.58
N THR A 226 -52.90 -23.87 27.72
CA THR A 226 -53.74 -22.67 27.82
C THR A 226 -52.81 -21.45 27.96
N GLY A 227 -53.16 -20.34 27.30
CA GLY A 227 -52.57 -19.04 27.68
C GLY A 227 -51.71 -18.33 26.64
N ALA A 228 -52.23 -18.17 25.42
CA ALA A 228 -51.89 -17.01 24.61
C ALA A 228 -52.40 -15.74 25.33
N ARG A 229 -51.49 -14.92 25.87
CA ARG A 229 -51.58 -13.45 26.13
C ARG A 229 -50.57 -13.06 27.21
N HIS A 230 -49.37 -12.66 26.80
CA HIS A 230 -48.61 -11.55 27.41
C HIS A 230 -47.22 -11.47 26.77
N CYS A 231 -47.12 -10.78 25.64
CA CYS A 231 -45.85 -10.25 25.11
C CYS A 231 -46.14 -9.01 24.26
N GLU A 232 -46.72 -7.98 24.88
CA GLU A 232 -46.85 -6.65 24.26
C GLU A 232 -46.92 -5.55 25.33
N ALA A 233 -45.95 -5.54 26.27
CA ALA A 233 -45.87 -4.49 27.30
C ALA A 233 -44.44 -4.28 27.87
N ALA A 234 -43.40 -4.42 27.06
CA ALA A 234 -42.01 -4.19 27.52
C ALA A 234 -41.15 -3.39 26.52
N ARG A 235 -41.74 -2.42 25.82
CA ARG A 235 -41.02 -1.53 24.88
C ARG A 235 -41.16 -0.03 25.18
N ALA A 236 -41.67 0.36 26.35
CA ALA A 236 -41.95 1.77 26.67
C ALA A 236 -41.18 2.36 27.87
N ALA A 237 -40.27 1.63 28.52
CA ALA A 237 -39.46 2.19 29.61
C ALA A 237 -37.98 2.01 29.30
N GLY A 238 -37.39 3.04 28.68
CA GLY A 238 -35.94 3.14 28.53
C GLY A 238 -35.29 3.19 29.90
N VAL A 239 -34.79 2.05 30.37
CA VAL A 239 -33.96 1.94 31.58
C VAL A 239 -32.84 0.94 31.30
N HIS A 240 -31.62 1.45 31.33
CA HIS A 240 -30.36 0.70 31.31
C HIS A 240 -30.26 -0.19 32.56
N PRO A 241 -29.89 -1.47 32.46
CA PRO A 241 -29.42 -2.23 33.60
C PRO A 241 -27.88 -2.28 33.59
N HIS A 242 -27.27 -1.31 34.25
CA HIS A 242 -25.95 -1.47 34.86
C HIS A 242 -26.17 -1.39 36.38
N VAL A 243 -25.55 -2.29 37.14
CA VAL A 243 -25.52 -2.34 38.63
C VAL A 243 -26.83 -2.94 39.19
N ILE A 244 -26.86 -4.15 39.79
CA ILE A 244 -26.51 -4.49 41.19
C ILE A 244 -26.49 -6.05 41.35
N ALA A 245 -25.68 -6.53 42.30
CA ALA A 245 -25.58 -7.85 42.96
C ALA A 245 -24.57 -8.83 42.32
N GLU A 246 -23.37 -9.07 42.82
CA GLU A 246 -22.76 -8.95 44.17
C GLU A 246 -23.59 -9.57 45.31
N ALA A 247 -23.56 -10.90 45.39
CA ALA A 247 -23.47 -11.68 46.63
C ALA A 247 -23.55 -13.17 46.29
N LEU A 248 -22.43 -13.89 46.43
CA LEU A 248 -22.32 -15.30 46.88
C LEU A 248 -20.92 -15.82 46.55
N GLN A 249 -19.97 -15.55 47.44
CA GLN A 249 -18.71 -16.29 47.51
C GLN A 249 -18.93 -17.60 48.29
N PRO A 250 -18.56 -18.77 47.76
CA PRO A 250 -18.24 -19.90 48.61
C PRO A 250 -16.79 -19.81 49.11
N ARG A 251 -16.68 -20.03 50.42
CA ARG A 251 -15.47 -20.02 51.25
C ARG A 251 -14.32 -20.84 50.67
N GLY A 252 -13.12 -20.30 50.82
CA GLY A 252 -11.87 -20.87 50.34
C GLY A 252 -11.53 -22.23 50.94
N ALA A 253 -11.25 -23.17 50.06
CA ALA A 253 -10.42 -24.33 50.35
C ALA A 253 -8.99 -24.00 49.89
N LYS A 254 -8.07 -23.83 50.85
CA LYS A 254 -6.62 -23.80 50.62
C LYS A 254 -6.19 -25.09 49.90
N ARG A 255 -6.10 -25.06 48.57
CA ARG A 255 -5.33 -26.06 47.82
C ARG A 255 -3.86 -25.71 47.97
N GLN A 256 -3.15 -26.56 48.69
CA GLN A 256 -1.69 -26.59 48.72
C GLN A 256 -1.18 -26.67 47.27
N GLY A 257 -0.22 -25.80 46.93
CA GLY A 257 0.31 -25.70 45.58
C GLY A 257 0.93 -27.02 45.12
N PRO A 258 0.75 -27.42 43.86
CA PRO A 258 1.50 -28.53 43.30
C PRO A 258 2.97 -28.12 43.27
N GLY A 259 3.82 -28.95 43.88
CA GLY A 259 5.25 -28.77 43.92
C GLY A 259 5.84 -28.54 42.52
N SER A 260 6.88 -27.70 42.51
CA SER A 260 7.79 -27.45 41.40
C SER A 260 8.00 -28.74 40.59
N ALA A 261 7.40 -28.78 39.40
CA ALA A 261 7.59 -29.87 38.46
C ALA A 261 9.06 -29.89 38.06
N ALA A 262 9.76 -30.96 38.45
CA ALA A 262 11.11 -31.25 38.01
C ALA A 262 11.18 -31.10 36.49
N ALA A 263 12.10 -30.26 36.00
CA ALA A 263 12.30 -29.96 34.60
C ALA A 263 12.48 -31.26 33.81
N THR A 264 11.41 -31.71 33.15
CA THR A 264 11.42 -32.88 32.28
C THR A 264 12.49 -32.65 31.22
N PRO A 265 13.44 -33.59 31.00
CA PRO A 265 14.44 -33.43 29.96
C PRO A 265 13.73 -33.17 28.63
N PRO A 266 14.23 -32.25 27.78
CA PRO A 266 13.52 -31.82 26.58
C PRO A 266 13.49 -32.95 25.55
N GLY A 267 12.58 -33.92 25.73
CA GLY A 267 12.29 -34.98 24.79
C GLY A 267 11.70 -34.42 23.51
N ARG A 268 11.49 -35.29 22.51
CA ARG A 268 10.90 -34.96 21.20
C ARG A 268 9.67 -34.08 21.36
N SER A 269 9.84 -32.78 21.29
CA SER A 269 8.73 -31.84 21.26
C SER A 269 8.06 -32.03 19.90
N PRO A 270 6.81 -32.52 19.83
CA PRO A 270 6.09 -32.68 18.56
C PRO A 270 6.04 -31.35 17.78
N ARG A 271 6.08 -30.25 18.52
CA ARG A 271 6.16 -28.87 18.01
C ARG A 271 7.44 -28.62 17.19
N ARG A 272 8.61 -29.09 17.66
CA ARG A 272 9.89 -28.94 16.93
C ARG A 272 9.87 -29.71 15.62
N VAL A 273 9.34 -30.94 15.64
CA VAL A 273 9.23 -31.80 14.44
C VAL A 273 8.30 -31.16 13.42
N ALA A 274 7.12 -30.70 13.86
CA ALA A 274 6.14 -30.05 12.98
C ALA A 274 6.71 -28.79 12.32
N ILE A 275 7.43 -27.94 13.08
CA ILE A 275 8.08 -26.75 12.53
C ILE A 275 9.09 -27.16 11.44
N ILE A 276 10.00 -28.10 11.71
CA ILE A 276 11.03 -28.55 10.76
C ILE A 276 10.44 -29.16 9.48
N GLN A 277 9.31 -29.87 9.58
CA GLN A 277 8.67 -30.50 8.42
C GLN A 277 7.86 -29.51 7.58
N SER A 278 7.35 -28.44 8.20
CA SER A 278 6.46 -27.48 7.55
C SER A 278 7.17 -26.34 6.82
N LEU A 279 8.41 -26.04 7.21
CA LEU A 279 9.19 -24.93 6.67
C LEU A 279 9.98 -25.35 5.43
N THR A 280 9.99 -24.50 4.41
CA THR A 280 10.85 -24.70 3.23
C THR A 280 12.33 -24.43 3.58
N MET A 281 13.24 -24.81 2.69
CA MET A 281 14.68 -24.57 2.86
C MET A 281 15.00 -23.08 3.07
N GLU A 282 14.38 -22.20 2.30
CA GLU A 282 14.57 -20.75 2.39
C GLU A 282 14.00 -20.18 3.70
N GLU A 283 12.80 -20.62 4.10
CA GLU A 283 12.18 -20.24 5.37
C GLU A 283 13.02 -20.68 6.58
N MET A 284 13.66 -21.84 6.48
CA MET A 284 14.59 -22.35 7.50
C MET A 284 15.87 -21.53 7.58
N ASP A 285 16.37 -21.00 6.47
CA ASP A 285 17.54 -20.10 6.50
C ASP A 285 17.20 -18.75 7.15
N LEU A 286 16.01 -18.21 6.86
CA LEU A 286 15.51 -17.02 7.52
C LEU A 286 15.39 -17.24 9.03
N LEU A 287 14.81 -18.38 9.46
CA LEU A 287 14.71 -18.75 10.87
C LEU A 287 16.09 -18.86 11.53
N ARG A 288 17.06 -19.48 10.85
CA ARG A 288 18.44 -19.63 11.31
C ARG A 288 19.16 -18.29 11.51
N CYS A 289 18.96 -17.34 10.60
CA CYS A 289 19.61 -16.03 10.67
C CYS A 289 19.13 -15.18 11.85
N ASN A 290 17.88 -15.36 12.30
CA ASN A 290 17.29 -14.47 13.30
C ASN A 290 16.18 -15.14 14.13
N THR A 291 16.53 -16.16 14.91
CA THR A 291 15.57 -16.97 15.67
C THR A 291 14.67 -16.17 16.61
N LEU A 292 15.27 -15.28 17.41
CA LEU A 292 14.55 -14.45 18.37
C LEU A 292 13.49 -13.59 17.68
N PHE A 293 13.79 -13.04 16.50
CA PHE A 293 12.83 -12.21 15.75
C PHE A 293 11.55 -12.97 15.36
N PHE A 294 11.62 -14.28 15.11
CA PHE A 294 10.44 -15.08 14.75
C PHE A 294 9.60 -15.48 15.96
N PHE A 295 10.23 -15.71 17.12
CA PHE A 295 9.53 -16.11 18.35
C PHE A 295 9.14 -14.93 19.25
N GLU A 296 9.75 -13.75 19.08
CA GLU A 296 9.45 -12.52 19.84
C GLU A 296 8.75 -11.44 18.99
N GLY A 297 8.51 -11.71 17.69
CA GLY A 297 8.06 -10.71 16.75
C GLY A 297 6.70 -10.06 17.08
N PRO A 298 6.43 -8.84 16.55
CA PRO A 298 5.23 -8.05 16.86
C PRO A 298 3.89 -8.75 16.60
N THR A 299 3.88 -9.82 15.80
CA THR A 299 2.66 -10.61 15.53
C THR A 299 2.25 -11.48 16.70
N LEU A 300 3.21 -12.04 17.45
CA LEU A 300 2.90 -12.75 18.70
C LEU A 300 2.54 -11.74 19.80
N ALA A 301 3.23 -10.60 19.84
CA ALA A 301 2.85 -9.48 20.69
C ALA A 301 1.42 -8.98 20.37
N ALA A 302 1.05 -8.87 19.10
CA ALA A 302 -0.28 -8.43 18.66
C ALA A 302 -1.39 -9.44 19.01
N LEU A 303 -1.11 -10.74 18.91
CA LEU A 303 -2.01 -11.80 19.38
C LEU A 303 -2.22 -11.76 20.90
N THR A 304 -1.19 -11.37 21.66
CA THR A 304 -1.32 -11.16 23.10
C THR A 304 -1.97 -9.82 23.48
N THR A 305 -1.82 -8.76 22.66
CA THR A 305 -2.41 -7.44 22.97
C THR A 305 -3.84 -7.25 22.45
N ALA A 306 -4.32 -8.12 21.56
CA ALA A 306 -5.69 -8.05 21.05
C ALA A 306 -6.76 -8.42 22.09
N THR A 307 -6.33 -8.86 23.28
CA THR A 307 -7.19 -9.11 24.44
C THR A 307 -6.87 -8.03 25.48
N THR A 308 -7.60 -6.92 25.40
CA THR A 308 -7.48 -5.75 26.29
C THR A 308 -8.03 -6.06 27.69
N GLU A 309 -7.30 -6.84 28.49
CA GLU A 309 -7.56 -6.98 29.92
C GLU A 309 -6.22 -6.92 30.69
N PRO A 310 -6.11 -6.14 31.78
CA PRO A 310 -4.86 -5.90 32.50
C PRO A 310 -4.28 -7.13 33.25
N GLU A 311 -4.97 -8.27 33.27
CA GLU A 311 -4.47 -9.51 33.89
C GLU A 311 -3.46 -10.29 33.01
N LEU A 312 -3.24 -9.90 31.74
CA LEU A 312 -2.43 -10.68 30.79
C LEU A 312 -0.89 -10.61 30.97
N SER A 313 -0.42 -9.82 31.93
CA SER A 313 1.02 -9.68 32.22
C SER A 313 1.68 -11.01 32.62
N GLN A 314 0.92 -11.91 33.25
CA GLN A 314 1.43 -13.21 33.70
C GLN A 314 1.38 -14.28 32.61
N GLU A 315 0.37 -14.26 31.73
CA GLU A 315 0.28 -15.19 30.59
C GLU A 315 1.35 -14.92 29.53
N THR A 316 1.68 -13.65 29.26
CA THR A 316 2.75 -13.31 28.31
C THR A 316 4.11 -13.81 28.76
N ALA A 317 4.39 -13.80 30.08
CA ALA A 317 5.59 -14.38 30.67
C ALA A 317 5.63 -15.92 30.54
N GLN A 318 4.48 -16.59 30.72
CA GLN A 318 4.38 -18.05 30.52
C GLN A 318 4.54 -18.45 29.05
N VAL A 319 4.00 -17.68 28.11
CA VAL A 319 4.19 -17.94 26.68
C VAL A 319 5.64 -17.74 26.28
N ARG A 320 6.33 -16.71 26.81
CA ARG A 320 7.76 -16.51 26.60
C ARG A 320 8.59 -17.68 27.14
N SER A 321 8.33 -18.14 28.36
CA SER A 321 9.07 -19.28 28.93
C SER A 321 8.82 -20.61 28.20
N LEU A 322 7.68 -20.75 27.52
CA LEU A 322 7.40 -21.89 26.64
C LEU A 322 8.07 -21.78 25.25
N LEU A 323 8.35 -20.56 24.79
CA LEU A 323 8.96 -20.29 23.48
C LEU A 323 10.49 -20.22 23.55
N GLU A 324 11.06 -19.84 24.68
CA GLU A 324 12.52 -19.76 24.90
C GLU A 324 13.24 -21.10 24.62
N PRO A 325 12.76 -22.28 25.10
CA PRO A 325 13.36 -23.57 24.76
C PRO A 325 13.21 -23.96 23.28
N LEU A 326 12.27 -23.34 22.55
CA LEU A 326 12.12 -23.50 21.11
C LEU A 326 13.10 -22.60 20.36
N ALA A 327 13.21 -21.33 20.77
CA ALA A 327 14.15 -20.37 20.21
C ALA A 327 15.59 -20.86 20.34
N ASP A 328 15.96 -21.40 21.51
CA ASP A 328 17.31 -21.95 21.77
C ASP A 328 17.61 -23.18 20.92
N PHE A 329 16.62 -24.04 20.69
CA PHE A 329 16.80 -25.24 19.86
C PHE A 329 17.07 -24.90 18.39
N PHE A 330 16.46 -23.82 17.89
CA PHE A 330 16.67 -23.36 16.51
C PHE A 330 17.82 -22.37 16.37
N ALA A 331 18.44 -21.92 17.48
CA ALA A 331 19.53 -20.96 17.47
C ALA A 331 20.81 -21.66 17.00
N PRO A 332 21.34 -21.33 15.80
CA PRO A 332 22.55 -21.97 15.31
C PRO A 332 23.72 -21.63 16.21
N SER A 333 24.53 -22.63 16.56
CA SER A 333 25.82 -22.39 17.21
C SER A 333 26.73 -21.56 16.29
N ARG A 334 27.78 -20.93 16.85
CA ARG A 334 28.69 -20.06 16.08
C ARG A 334 29.25 -20.76 14.83
N ASP A 335 29.53 -22.06 14.94
CA ASP A 335 30.08 -22.88 13.86
C ASP A 335 29.01 -23.33 12.86
N GLU A 336 27.73 -23.36 13.26
CA GLU A 336 26.61 -23.75 12.39
C GLU A 336 26.11 -22.61 11.50
N LYS A 337 26.47 -21.35 11.81
CA LYS A 337 26.09 -20.19 11.00
C LYS A 337 26.70 -20.21 9.60
N THR A 338 27.86 -20.83 9.44
CA THR A 338 28.57 -20.96 8.16
C THR A 338 28.18 -22.20 7.37
N LEU A 339 27.50 -23.17 7.99
CA LEU A 339 27.09 -24.40 7.31
C LEU A 339 26.03 -24.12 6.23
N PRO A 340 25.97 -24.90 5.14
CA PRO A 340 24.82 -24.88 4.25
C PRO A 340 23.55 -25.27 4.99
N VAL A 341 22.42 -24.64 4.66
CA VAL A 341 21.14 -24.81 5.35
C VAL A 341 20.68 -26.27 5.38
N GLY A 342 20.97 -27.04 4.32
CA GLY A 342 20.66 -28.47 4.25
C GLY A 342 21.36 -29.29 5.34
N VAL A 343 22.64 -29.00 5.57
CA VAL A 343 23.46 -29.67 6.60
C VAL A 343 22.96 -29.28 8.00
N TYR A 344 22.63 -27.99 8.19
CA TYR A 344 22.03 -27.52 9.43
C TYR A 344 20.70 -28.22 9.75
N LEU A 345 19.81 -28.35 8.77
CA LEU A 345 18.54 -29.06 8.91
C LEU A 345 18.73 -30.55 9.21
N GLN A 346 19.69 -31.21 8.57
CA GLN A 346 20.02 -32.59 8.85
C GLN A 346 20.57 -32.75 10.29
N LYS A 347 21.35 -31.79 10.78
CA LYS A 347 21.80 -31.72 12.17
C LYS A 347 20.62 -31.56 13.15
N LEU A 348 19.66 -30.68 12.87
CA LEU A 348 18.45 -30.54 13.69
C LEU A 348 17.60 -31.82 13.70
N ARG A 349 17.46 -32.50 12.55
CA ARG A 349 16.74 -33.78 12.46
C ARG A 349 17.43 -34.90 13.24
N SER A 350 18.77 -34.98 13.16
CA SER A 350 19.54 -35.95 13.93
C SER A 350 19.49 -35.64 15.44
N GLN A 351 19.54 -34.37 15.86
CA GLN A 351 19.32 -33.99 17.26
C GLN A 351 17.94 -34.40 17.80
N LEU A 352 16.91 -34.43 16.94
CA LEU A 352 15.59 -34.96 17.29
C LEU A 352 15.51 -36.49 17.32
N GLN A 353 16.47 -37.20 16.73
CA GLN A 353 16.54 -38.67 16.72
C GLN A 353 17.44 -39.21 17.83
N VAL A 354 18.62 -38.65 18.02
CA VAL A 354 19.65 -39.10 18.99
C VAL A 354 19.14 -39.08 20.44
N LYS A 355 18.16 -38.23 20.73
CA LYS A 355 17.62 -38.09 22.08
C LYS A 355 16.70 -39.22 22.55
N ASP A 356 16.24 -40.08 21.63
CA ASP A 356 15.41 -41.25 21.97
C ASP A 356 16.25 -42.44 22.48
N GLU A 357 17.53 -42.53 22.12
CA GLU A 357 18.39 -43.67 22.50
C GLU A 357 18.95 -43.56 23.94
N HIS A 358 19.14 -42.33 24.44
CA HIS A 358 19.65 -42.13 25.81
C HIS A 358 18.59 -42.38 26.90
N LEU A 359 17.29 -42.24 26.59
CA LEU A 359 16.20 -42.53 27.53
C LEU A 359 15.82 -44.01 27.57
N SER A 360 16.13 -44.77 26.51
CA SER A 360 15.92 -46.22 26.46
C SER A 360 17.05 -47.03 27.11
N SER A 361 18.18 -46.38 27.45
CA SER A 361 19.38 -47.03 27.99
C SER A 361 19.59 -46.87 29.52
N THR A 362 18.71 -46.14 30.22
CA THR A 362 18.86 -45.83 31.67
C THR A 362 17.84 -46.51 32.59
N SER A 363 17.21 -47.61 32.18
CA SER A 363 16.47 -48.52 33.07
C SER A 363 17.33 -49.66 33.63
N GLY A 364 18.60 -49.37 33.93
CA GLY A 364 19.47 -50.25 34.71
C GLY A 364 19.11 -50.20 36.19
N GLY A 365 18.15 -51.00 36.63
CA GLY A 365 17.76 -51.08 38.04
C GLY A 365 16.90 -52.31 38.36
N THR A 366 17.57 -53.32 38.94
CA THR A 366 17.08 -54.48 39.72
C THR A 366 16.52 -55.73 38.98
N PRO A 367 17.14 -56.92 39.18
CA PRO A 367 16.61 -58.20 38.74
C PRO A 367 15.65 -58.74 39.80
N GLY A 368 14.36 -58.50 39.63
CA GLY A 368 13.30 -59.03 40.49
C GLY A 368 12.43 -60.02 39.72
N GLN A 369 12.56 -61.31 40.06
CA GLN A 369 11.71 -62.39 39.57
C GLN A 369 10.22 -62.06 39.79
N SER A 370 9.41 -62.08 38.73
CA SER A 370 7.99 -62.41 38.86
C SER A 370 7.47 -62.97 37.53
N LYS A 371 7.23 -64.28 37.54
CA LYS A 371 6.42 -64.98 36.53
C LYS A 371 4.98 -64.49 36.67
N SER A 372 4.42 -63.87 35.64
CA SER A 372 2.96 -63.84 35.46
C SER A 372 2.60 -63.79 33.98
N LEU A 373 2.31 -64.98 33.44
CA LEU A 373 1.24 -65.30 32.49
C LEU A 373 0.76 -64.16 31.59
N SER A 374 1.38 -64.03 30.41
CA SER A 374 0.77 -63.35 29.27
C SER A 374 -0.05 -64.35 28.45
N THR A 375 -1.36 -64.18 28.61
CA THR A 375 -2.47 -64.51 27.72
C THR A 375 -2.08 -64.76 26.27
N PHE A 376 -2.19 -66.04 25.89
CA PHE A 376 -2.04 -66.54 24.52
C PHE A 376 -3.22 -66.05 23.67
N SER A 377 -2.91 -65.31 22.60
CA SER A 377 -3.87 -64.83 21.61
C SER A 377 -4.45 -66.02 20.83
N GLY A 378 -5.69 -66.38 21.16
CA GLY A 378 -6.45 -67.40 20.46
C GLY A 378 -6.88 -66.96 19.06
N LYS A 379 -6.13 -67.39 18.04
CA LYS A 379 -6.70 -67.67 16.72
C LYS A 379 -7.15 -69.14 16.70
N GLY A 380 -8.34 -69.38 17.25
CA GLY A 380 -9.04 -70.66 17.10
C GLY A 380 -9.87 -70.65 15.82
N SER A 381 -9.28 -71.17 14.73
CA SER A 381 -10.04 -71.78 13.64
C SER A 381 -10.74 -72.99 14.25
N ILE A 382 -12.08 -72.92 14.35
CA ILE A 382 -12.94 -74.07 14.67
C ILE A 382 -13.31 -74.71 13.33
N ASP A 383 -12.31 -75.29 12.69
CA ASP A 383 -12.53 -76.28 11.64
C ASP A 383 -12.33 -77.65 12.26
N SER A 384 -13.35 -78.50 12.07
CA SER A 384 -13.18 -79.95 12.02
C SER A 384 -12.76 -80.64 13.32
N LEU A 385 -13.61 -80.60 14.34
CA LEU A 385 -13.72 -81.74 15.26
C LEU A 385 -14.64 -82.78 14.61
N GLN A 386 -14.04 -83.56 13.71
CA GLN A 386 -14.51 -84.91 13.41
C GLN A 386 -14.66 -85.66 14.74
N ALA A 387 -15.88 -86.03 15.09
CA ALA A 387 -16.13 -87.02 16.11
C ALA A 387 -15.43 -88.32 15.68
N PRO A 388 -14.54 -88.91 16.50
CA PRO A 388 -13.96 -90.21 16.20
C PRO A 388 -15.07 -91.27 16.25
N SER A 389 -15.46 -91.79 15.09
CA SER A 389 -16.47 -92.83 14.88
C SER A 389 -16.02 -94.23 15.34
N ASN A 390 -15.21 -94.33 16.40
CA ASN A 390 -14.59 -95.59 16.81
C ASN A 390 -14.92 -95.98 18.27
N TRP A 391 -16.19 -95.84 18.65
CA TRP A 391 -16.74 -96.53 19.80
C TRP A 391 -17.60 -97.68 19.28
N MET A 392 -16.92 -98.78 18.94
CA MET A 392 -17.57 -100.09 18.86
C MET A 392 -18.30 -100.34 20.19
N PRO A 393 -19.57 -100.79 20.18
CA PRO A 393 -20.21 -101.32 21.36
C PRO A 393 -19.40 -102.54 21.84
N SER A 394 -18.70 -102.34 22.93
CA SER A 394 -18.01 -103.38 23.68
C SER A 394 -19.02 -104.44 24.09
N ALA A 395 -18.72 -105.66 23.63
CA ALA A 395 -18.90 -106.92 24.35
C ALA A 395 -19.89 -106.88 25.54
N ARG A 396 -21.11 -107.37 25.30
CA ARG A 396 -21.90 -107.99 26.35
C ARG A 396 -22.10 -109.48 26.03
N MET A 397 -21.29 -110.27 26.73
CA MET A 397 -21.57 -111.60 27.31
C MET A 397 -21.88 -112.77 26.36
N PRO A 398 -20.90 -113.66 26.08
CA PRO A 398 -21.09 -114.96 25.46
C PRO A 398 -21.44 -116.01 26.54
N CYS A 399 -22.64 -115.97 27.10
CA CYS A 399 -23.13 -117.04 27.98
C CYS A 399 -24.65 -117.11 28.07
N GLN A 400 -25.36 -117.23 26.95
CA GLN A 400 -26.65 -117.91 26.92
C GLN A 400 -26.67 -118.82 25.69
N GLY A 401 -26.48 -120.12 25.97
CA GLY A 401 -26.41 -121.16 24.97
C GLY A 401 -27.66 -121.21 24.12
N ARG A 402 -27.44 -121.27 22.81
CA ARG A 402 -28.43 -121.65 21.81
C ARG A 402 -28.94 -123.05 22.14
N ARG A 403 -30.03 -123.15 22.89
CA ARG A 403 -30.98 -124.24 22.71
C ARG A 403 -31.99 -123.76 21.65
N PRO A 404 -32.19 -124.48 20.53
CA PRO A 404 -33.31 -124.18 19.65
C PRO A 404 -34.58 -124.29 20.48
N ALA A 405 -35.44 -123.26 20.43
CA ALA A 405 -36.76 -123.33 21.04
C ALA A 405 -37.48 -124.55 20.45
N VAL A 406 -37.79 -125.53 21.30
CA VAL A 406 -38.64 -126.67 20.95
C VAL A 406 -39.96 -126.07 20.46
N ARG A 407 -40.25 -126.33 19.18
CA ARG A 407 -41.18 -125.55 18.35
C ARG A 407 -42.64 -126.00 18.47
N GLU A 408 -42.98 -126.75 19.52
CA GLU A 408 -44.29 -127.41 19.66
C GLU A 408 -45.14 -126.89 20.83
N ASP A 409 -44.61 -125.97 21.65
CA ASP A 409 -45.35 -125.39 22.79
C ASP A 409 -46.33 -124.26 22.42
N LEU A 410 -46.44 -123.89 21.14
CA LEU A 410 -47.38 -122.86 20.66
C LEU A 410 -48.86 -123.26 20.83
N LEU A 411 -49.13 -124.55 21.06
CA LEU A 411 -50.48 -125.08 21.27
C LEU A 411 -50.87 -125.22 22.74
N SER A 412 -49.92 -125.02 23.67
CA SER A 412 -50.19 -125.10 25.11
C SER A 412 -51.18 -124.01 25.56
N PRO A 413 -52.30 -124.36 26.22
CA PRO A 413 -53.26 -123.38 26.73
C PRO A 413 -52.64 -122.37 27.70
N THR A 414 -51.61 -122.76 28.46
CA THR A 414 -50.88 -121.87 29.37
C THR A 414 -49.97 -120.91 28.60
N PHE A 415 -49.31 -121.37 27.53
CA PHE A 415 -48.52 -120.51 26.66
C PHE A 415 -49.39 -119.48 25.92
N LYS A 416 -50.58 -119.86 25.44
CA LYS A 416 -51.54 -118.92 24.84
C LYS A 416 -51.97 -117.82 25.80
N ARG A 417 -52.20 -118.14 27.08
CA ARG A 417 -52.53 -117.16 28.11
C ARG A 417 -51.35 -116.24 28.42
N VAL A 418 -50.15 -116.79 28.57
CA VAL A 418 -48.92 -116.00 28.81
C VAL A 418 -48.63 -115.09 27.62
N LYS A 419 -48.73 -115.61 26.39
CA LYS A 419 -48.60 -114.83 25.15
C LYS A 419 -49.63 -113.71 25.09
N ALA A 420 -50.91 -113.96 25.40
CA ALA A 420 -51.92 -112.91 25.43
C ALA A 420 -51.64 -111.81 26.48
N VAL A 421 -50.98 -112.15 27.61
CA VAL A 421 -50.52 -111.15 28.60
C VAL A 421 -49.36 -110.34 28.06
N TYR A 422 -48.37 -110.97 27.41
CA TYR A 422 -47.28 -110.26 26.73
C TYR A 422 -47.77 -109.42 25.56
N ASP A 423 -48.64 -109.93 24.70
CA ASP A 423 -49.23 -109.17 23.59
C ASP A 423 -50.01 -107.94 24.11
N ARG A 424 -50.71 -108.04 25.26
CA ARG A 424 -51.36 -106.90 25.90
C ARG A 424 -50.35 -105.89 26.47
N ARG A 425 -49.26 -106.37 27.06
CA ARG A 425 -48.18 -105.53 27.58
C ARG A 425 -47.44 -104.83 26.44
N ASP A 426 -47.07 -105.56 25.40
CA ASP A 426 -46.40 -105.06 24.21
C ASP A 426 -47.32 -104.06 23.47
N ALA A 427 -48.63 -104.30 23.41
CA ALA A 427 -49.59 -103.32 22.88
C ALA A 427 -49.70 -102.07 23.76
N ALA A 428 -49.59 -102.18 25.09
CA ALA A 428 -49.57 -101.03 25.99
C ALA A 428 -48.24 -100.25 25.88
N ASP A 429 -47.11 -100.96 25.81
CA ASP A 429 -45.78 -100.40 25.64
C ASP A 429 -45.63 -99.73 24.26
N ALA A 430 -46.20 -100.32 23.19
CA ALA A 430 -46.26 -99.72 21.87
C ALA A 430 -47.13 -98.45 21.84
N LYS A 431 -48.26 -98.43 22.56
CA LYS A 431 -49.07 -97.21 22.72
C LYS A 431 -48.30 -96.12 23.47
N LEU A 432 -47.60 -96.46 24.55
CA LEU A 432 -46.77 -95.50 25.29
C LEU A 432 -45.59 -94.99 24.44
N ALA A 433 -45.00 -95.84 23.59
CA ALA A 433 -43.96 -95.42 22.65
C ALA A 433 -44.51 -94.45 21.61
N ALA A 434 -45.65 -94.77 20.98
CA ALA A 434 -46.32 -93.90 20.02
C ALA A 434 -46.74 -92.55 20.65
N GLU A 435 -47.28 -92.56 21.87
CA GLU A 435 -47.62 -91.33 22.62
C GLU A 435 -46.38 -90.48 22.94
N ARG A 436 -45.24 -91.11 23.27
CA ARG A 436 -43.97 -90.40 23.51
C ARG A 436 -43.40 -89.82 22.22
N GLU A 437 -43.42 -90.57 21.13
CA GLU A 437 -43.01 -90.08 19.80
C GLU A 437 -43.88 -88.90 19.36
N GLU A 438 -45.20 -89.01 19.48
CA GLU A 438 -46.11 -87.90 19.17
C GLU A 438 -45.87 -86.69 20.07
N ALA A 439 -45.63 -86.89 21.38
CA ALA A 439 -45.26 -85.81 22.29
C ALA A 439 -43.92 -85.15 21.94
N MET A 440 -42.93 -85.92 21.45
CA MET A 440 -41.67 -85.37 20.95
C MET A 440 -41.89 -84.57 19.67
N VAL A 441 -42.64 -85.09 18.69
CA VAL A 441 -42.98 -84.39 17.45
C VAL A 441 -43.72 -83.07 17.74
N ARG A 442 -44.67 -83.06 18.69
CA ARG A 442 -45.34 -81.81 19.10
C ARG A 442 -44.38 -80.81 19.75
N ARG A 443 -43.44 -81.28 20.58
CA ARG A 443 -42.40 -80.41 21.17
C ARG A 443 -41.45 -79.87 20.10
N GLU A 444 -41.04 -80.69 19.15
CA GLU A 444 -40.21 -80.28 18.01
C GLU A 444 -40.94 -79.25 17.15
N ALA A 445 -42.23 -79.45 16.85
CA ALA A 445 -43.04 -78.48 16.11
C ALA A 445 -43.15 -77.12 16.85
N VAL A 446 -43.38 -77.14 18.18
CA VAL A 446 -43.42 -75.92 18.99
C VAL A 446 -42.05 -75.24 19.06
N ASN A 447 -40.97 -76.01 19.20
CA ASN A 447 -39.61 -75.47 19.20
C ASN A 447 -39.22 -74.89 17.83
N ALA A 448 -39.60 -75.55 16.74
CA ALA A 448 -39.39 -75.07 15.38
C ALA A 448 -40.18 -73.78 15.11
N PHE A 449 -41.43 -73.70 15.56
CA PHE A 449 -42.23 -72.47 15.47
C PHE A 449 -41.57 -71.31 16.23
N LYS A 450 -41.15 -71.54 17.48
CA LYS A 450 -40.44 -70.54 18.28
C LYS A 450 -39.12 -70.09 17.65
N ALA A 451 -38.35 -71.04 17.10
CA ALA A 451 -37.11 -70.72 16.41
C ALA A 451 -37.35 -69.87 15.15
N ALA A 452 -38.39 -70.18 14.37
CA ALA A 452 -38.78 -69.39 13.20
C ALA A 452 -39.26 -67.98 13.60
N GLU A 453 -40.02 -67.86 14.70
CA GLU A 453 -40.46 -66.57 15.23
C GLU A 453 -39.28 -65.71 15.71
N GLN A 454 -38.34 -66.30 16.46
CA GLN A 454 -37.10 -65.62 16.87
C GLN A 454 -36.25 -65.17 15.68
N GLN A 455 -36.14 -65.99 14.63
CA GLN A 455 -35.45 -65.60 13.40
C GLN A 455 -36.13 -64.39 12.73
N ARG A 456 -37.47 -64.37 12.68
CA ARG A 456 -38.24 -63.25 12.14
C ARG A 456 -38.04 -61.98 12.98
N GLU A 457 -38.08 -62.07 14.31
CA GLU A 457 -37.81 -60.95 15.21
C GLU A 457 -36.40 -60.39 15.02
N TRP A 458 -35.41 -61.28 14.90
CA TRP A 458 -34.02 -60.90 14.67
C TRP A 458 -33.84 -60.18 13.32
N GLN A 459 -34.49 -60.67 12.25
CA GLN A 459 -34.49 -60.00 10.95
C GLN A 459 -35.14 -58.61 11.04
N LEU A 460 -36.29 -58.48 11.71
CA LEU A 460 -36.95 -57.19 11.89
C LEU A 460 -36.10 -56.21 12.70
N ALA A 461 -35.45 -56.67 13.76
CA ALA A 461 -34.52 -55.86 14.55
C ALA A 461 -33.33 -55.38 13.70
N PHE A 462 -32.78 -56.27 12.87
CA PHE A 462 -31.70 -55.94 11.96
C PHE A 462 -32.13 -54.92 10.88
N PHE A 463 -33.33 -55.07 10.31
CA PHE A 463 -33.89 -54.06 9.39
C PHE A 463 -34.08 -52.71 10.07
N LYS A 464 -34.66 -52.68 11.29
CA LYS A 464 -34.80 -51.45 12.08
C LYS A 464 -33.45 -50.78 12.34
N GLN A 465 -32.41 -51.55 12.66
CA GLN A 465 -31.07 -51.02 12.88
C GLN A 465 -30.45 -50.42 11.61
N LYS A 466 -30.67 -51.07 10.45
CA LYS A 466 -30.24 -50.54 9.15
C LYS A 466 -30.96 -49.24 8.79
N GLU A 467 -32.26 -49.17 9.00
CA GLU A 467 -33.04 -47.94 8.75
C GLU A 467 -32.60 -46.81 9.68
N LEU A 468 -32.40 -47.07 10.98
CA LEU A 468 -31.88 -46.07 11.92
C LEU A 468 -30.48 -45.58 11.53
N HIS A 469 -29.61 -46.47 11.05
CA HIS A 469 -28.29 -46.07 10.58
C HIS A 469 -28.38 -45.19 9.32
N LYS A 470 -29.27 -45.53 8.38
CA LYS A 470 -29.53 -44.72 7.18
C LYS A 470 -30.05 -43.33 7.53
N VAL A 471 -30.99 -43.23 8.49
CA VAL A 471 -31.48 -41.93 8.98
C VAL A 471 -30.35 -41.10 9.58
N ARG A 472 -29.47 -41.69 10.41
CA ARG A 472 -28.32 -40.98 10.99
C ARG A 472 -27.31 -40.50 9.94
N MET A 473 -27.11 -41.29 8.87
CA MET A 473 -26.25 -40.89 7.76
C MET A 473 -26.82 -39.69 7.01
N LEU A 474 -28.12 -39.72 6.70
CA LEU A 474 -28.80 -38.58 6.05
C LEU A 474 -28.77 -37.33 6.93
N GLU A 475 -29.02 -37.45 8.23
CA GLU A 475 -28.94 -36.33 9.18
C GLU A 475 -27.51 -35.76 9.28
N ALA A 476 -26.48 -36.61 9.20
CA ALA A 476 -25.09 -36.18 9.17
C ALA A 476 -24.74 -35.47 7.86
N GLU A 477 -25.26 -35.95 6.73
CA GLU A 477 -25.12 -35.31 5.42
C GLU A 477 -25.82 -33.93 5.40
N GLU A 478 -27.03 -33.82 5.96
CA GLU A 478 -27.76 -32.56 6.10
C GLU A 478 -27.00 -31.55 6.97
N ARG A 479 -26.47 -31.99 8.13
CA ARG A 479 -25.63 -31.12 8.99
C ARG A 479 -24.37 -30.64 8.29
N LYS A 480 -23.73 -31.52 7.52
CA LYS A 480 -22.56 -31.15 6.71
C LYS A 480 -22.94 -30.12 5.65
N ALA A 481 -24.05 -30.33 4.94
CA ALA A 481 -24.54 -29.40 3.93
C ALA A 481 -24.84 -28.01 4.51
N MET A 482 -25.42 -27.93 5.72
CA MET A 482 -25.62 -26.65 6.41
C MET A 482 -24.29 -25.95 6.75
N LEU A 483 -23.30 -26.67 7.27
CA LEU A 483 -21.99 -26.08 7.57
C LEU A 483 -21.24 -25.62 6.32
N ASP A 484 -21.34 -26.38 5.22
CA ASP A 484 -20.74 -26.02 3.94
C ASP A 484 -21.43 -24.77 3.36
N PHE A 485 -22.75 -24.65 3.51
CA PHE A 485 -23.51 -23.46 3.13
C PHE A 485 -23.11 -22.22 3.95
N ASP A 486 -23.01 -22.33 5.29
CA ASP A 486 -22.57 -21.23 6.16
C ASP A 486 -21.15 -20.77 5.80
N GLN A 487 -20.26 -21.70 5.46
CA GLN A 487 -18.91 -21.37 5.01
C GLN A 487 -18.91 -20.62 3.67
N GLN A 488 -19.74 -21.03 2.72
CA GLN A 488 -19.91 -20.32 1.45
C GLN A 488 -20.46 -18.91 1.69
N GLU A 489 -21.48 -18.75 2.53
CA GLU A 489 -22.05 -17.44 2.85
C GLU A 489 -21.01 -16.50 3.50
N GLN A 490 -20.16 -17.03 4.38
CA GLN A 490 -19.04 -16.27 4.97
C GLN A 490 -17.99 -15.87 3.93
N GLN A 491 -17.68 -16.75 2.98
CA GLN A 491 -16.76 -16.45 1.88
C GLN A 491 -17.34 -15.36 0.97
N GLU A 492 -18.61 -15.44 0.60
CA GLU A 492 -19.30 -14.42 -0.20
C GLU A 492 -19.31 -13.07 0.52
N LYS A 493 -19.64 -13.04 1.82
CA LYS A 493 -19.56 -11.82 2.65
C LYS A 493 -18.16 -11.24 2.65
N PHE A 494 -17.12 -12.07 2.75
CA PHE A 494 -15.73 -11.63 2.70
C PHE A 494 -15.38 -11.03 1.32
N GLU A 495 -15.80 -11.66 0.23
CA GLU A 495 -15.57 -11.18 -1.14
C GLU A 495 -16.30 -9.87 -1.43
N VAL A 496 -17.57 -9.74 -1.02
CA VAL A 496 -18.34 -8.50 -1.11
C VAL A 496 -17.64 -7.38 -0.34
N ASN A 497 -17.18 -7.64 0.89
CA ASN A 497 -16.43 -6.69 1.70
C ASN A 497 -15.10 -6.29 1.05
N LYS A 498 -14.37 -7.25 0.48
CA LYS A 498 -13.15 -7.00 -0.29
C LYS A 498 -13.44 -6.13 -1.51
N GLY A 499 -14.51 -6.41 -2.25
CA GLY A 499 -14.98 -5.62 -3.38
C GLY A 499 -15.36 -4.19 -2.99
N HIS A 500 -16.02 -3.97 -1.85
CA HIS A 500 -16.29 -2.63 -1.33
C HIS A 500 -15.01 -1.87 -0.96
N ARG A 501 -14.03 -2.53 -0.33
CA ARG A 501 -12.74 -1.92 -0.02
C ARG A 501 -11.98 -1.49 -1.27
N LEU A 502 -11.95 -2.34 -2.30
CA LEU A 502 -11.32 -2.02 -3.58
C LEU A 502 -12.04 -0.88 -4.30
N ARG A 503 -13.38 -0.88 -4.36
CA ARG A 503 -14.16 0.23 -4.91
C ARG A 503 -13.89 1.55 -4.19
N ARG A 504 -13.86 1.55 -2.85
CA ARG A 504 -13.54 2.75 -2.06
C ARG A 504 -12.11 3.24 -2.29
N ALA A 505 -11.16 2.32 -2.47
CA ALA A 505 -9.78 2.69 -2.82
C ALA A 505 -9.69 3.29 -4.23
N GLY A 506 -10.44 2.73 -5.19
CA GLY A 506 -10.58 3.27 -6.55
C GLY A 506 -11.11 4.70 -6.56
N LEU A 507 -12.25 4.95 -5.92
CA LEU A 507 -12.84 6.29 -5.81
C LEU A 507 -11.89 7.31 -5.15
N LYS A 508 -11.13 6.90 -4.13
CA LYS A 508 -10.11 7.76 -3.51
C LYS A 508 -8.95 8.07 -4.46
N ALA A 509 -8.53 7.10 -5.26
CA ALA A 509 -7.46 7.29 -6.24
C ALA A 509 -7.93 8.22 -7.38
N GLU A 510 -9.16 8.05 -7.86
CA GLU A 510 -9.79 8.93 -8.86
C GLU A 510 -9.90 10.37 -8.35
N ALA A 511 -10.45 10.57 -7.14
CA ALA A 511 -10.53 11.90 -6.53
C ALA A 511 -9.15 12.56 -6.37
N ALA A 512 -8.11 11.79 -6.02
CA ALA A 512 -6.75 12.32 -5.93
C ALA A 512 -6.14 12.69 -7.29
N VAL A 513 -6.56 12.04 -8.37
CA VAL A 513 -6.17 12.40 -9.74
C VAL A 513 -6.92 13.65 -10.20
N GLU A 514 -8.22 13.74 -9.92
CA GLU A 514 -9.03 14.94 -10.21
C GLU A 514 -8.50 16.16 -9.47
N GLU A 515 -8.19 16.06 -8.18
CA GLU A 515 -7.58 17.15 -7.41
C GLU A 515 -6.26 17.63 -8.02
N ARG A 516 -5.44 16.70 -8.55
CA ARG A 516 -4.20 17.07 -9.27
C ARG A 516 -4.48 17.76 -10.60
N ARG A 517 -5.54 17.36 -11.33
CA ARG A 517 -5.97 18.03 -12.55
C ARG A 517 -6.43 19.45 -12.25
N ASP A 518 -7.25 19.65 -11.23
CA ASP A 518 -7.75 20.96 -10.83
C ASP A 518 -6.61 21.91 -10.41
N ARG A 519 -5.61 21.39 -9.68
CA ARG A 519 -4.40 22.15 -9.35
C ARG A 519 -3.60 22.53 -10.59
N ALA A 520 -3.49 21.63 -11.57
CA ALA A 520 -2.78 21.92 -12.82
C ALA A 520 -3.53 22.97 -13.67
N ILE A 521 -4.86 22.88 -13.74
CA ILE A 521 -5.72 23.87 -14.40
C ILE A 521 -5.54 25.24 -13.73
N SER A 522 -5.65 25.29 -12.40
CA SER A 522 -5.46 26.54 -11.63
C SER A 522 -4.07 27.16 -11.84
N ALA A 523 -3.03 26.32 -11.96
CA ALA A 523 -1.67 26.79 -12.23
C ALA A 523 -1.52 27.34 -13.66
N LEU A 524 -2.15 26.71 -14.65
CA LEU A 524 -2.20 27.19 -16.03
C LEU A 524 -2.94 28.52 -16.13
N ASP A 525 -4.08 28.67 -15.46
CA ASP A 525 -4.85 29.91 -15.41
C ASP A 525 -4.03 31.05 -14.78
N SER A 526 -3.34 30.76 -13.67
CA SER A 526 -2.45 31.73 -13.02
C SER A 526 -1.30 32.17 -13.95
N TRP A 527 -0.72 31.22 -14.68
CA TRP A 527 0.32 31.51 -15.67
C TRP A 527 -0.21 32.35 -16.82
N GLN A 528 -1.38 32.02 -17.37
CA GLN A 528 -2.04 32.79 -18.43
C GLN A 528 -2.32 34.24 -17.98
N GLN A 529 -2.84 34.43 -16.76
CA GLN A 529 -3.01 35.76 -16.17
C GLN A 529 -1.68 36.51 -16.02
N GLY A 530 -0.58 35.79 -15.74
CA GLY A 530 0.78 36.34 -15.75
C GLY A 530 1.21 36.85 -17.12
N VAL A 531 0.98 36.05 -18.17
CA VAL A 531 1.27 36.41 -19.56
C VAL A 531 0.46 37.64 -19.98
N GLU A 532 -0.86 37.64 -19.73
CA GLU A 532 -1.72 38.79 -20.05
C GLU A 532 -1.28 40.08 -19.34
N ARG A 533 -0.87 39.99 -18.08
CA ARG A 533 -0.32 41.16 -17.35
C ARG A 533 0.97 41.67 -17.99
N CYS A 534 1.87 40.77 -18.39
CA CYS A 534 3.11 41.16 -19.08
C CYS A 534 2.83 41.80 -20.43
N GLU A 535 1.87 41.28 -21.20
CA GLU A 535 1.44 41.88 -22.46
C GLU A 535 0.84 43.27 -22.28
N ARG A 536 -0.07 43.45 -21.31
CA ARG A 536 -0.66 44.77 -20.99
C ARG A 536 0.44 45.76 -20.59
N TYR A 537 1.41 45.34 -19.78
CA TYR A 537 2.55 46.16 -19.41
C TYR A 537 3.42 46.53 -20.62
N ASN A 538 3.72 45.59 -21.51
CA ASN A 538 4.49 45.86 -22.73
C ASN A 538 3.76 46.85 -23.64
N ARG A 539 2.45 46.67 -23.88
CA ARG A 539 1.64 47.63 -24.64
C ARG A 539 1.62 49.01 -24.00
N GLN A 540 1.52 49.10 -22.67
CA GLN A 540 1.58 50.38 -21.96
C GLN A 540 2.97 51.03 -22.08
N LYS A 541 4.04 50.24 -21.97
CA LYS A 541 5.41 50.69 -22.14
C LYS A 541 5.65 51.22 -23.56
N GLU A 542 5.19 50.52 -24.58
CA GLU A 542 5.23 50.95 -25.99
C GLU A 542 4.48 52.26 -26.19
N ARG A 543 3.24 52.38 -25.70
CA ARG A 543 2.46 53.64 -25.74
C ARG A 543 3.22 54.80 -25.08
N SER A 544 3.82 54.56 -23.92
CA SER A 544 4.62 55.58 -23.22
C SER A 544 5.92 55.93 -23.97
N ALA A 545 6.49 54.99 -24.73
CA ALA A 545 7.66 55.23 -25.57
C ALA A 545 7.29 56.08 -26.78
N ILE A 546 6.17 55.76 -27.45
CA ILE A 546 5.61 56.54 -28.56
C ILE A 546 5.30 57.97 -28.09
N ALA A 547 4.55 58.15 -27.01
CA ALA A 547 4.24 59.48 -26.47
C ALA A 547 5.49 60.31 -26.13
N ARG A 548 6.54 59.67 -25.60
CA ARG A 548 7.84 60.35 -25.36
C ARG A 548 8.57 60.70 -26.66
N ALA A 549 8.49 59.84 -27.67
CA ALA A 549 9.08 60.10 -28.99
C ALA A 549 8.35 61.27 -29.68
N GLU A 550 7.01 61.30 -29.62
CA GLU A 550 6.17 62.39 -30.13
C GLU A 550 6.47 63.71 -29.40
N LEU A 551 6.61 63.70 -28.08
CA LEU A 551 7.00 64.89 -27.32
C LEU A 551 8.39 65.41 -27.74
N LYS A 552 9.36 64.51 -27.91
CA LYS A 552 10.71 64.86 -28.39
C LYS A 552 10.67 65.42 -29.81
N TRP A 553 9.87 64.81 -30.69
CA TRP A 553 9.67 65.26 -32.06
C TRP A 553 9.00 66.64 -32.09
N GLY A 554 7.97 66.86 -31.28
CA GLY A 554 7.33 68.16 -31.09
C GLY A 554 8.32 69.22 -30.64
N ASN A 555 9.13 68.94 -29.62
CA ASN A 555 10.18 69.85 -29.15
C ASN A 555 11.21 70.16 -30.25
N TYR A 556 11.60 69.15 -31.04
CA TYR A 556 12.50 69.34 -32.17
C TYR A 556 11.89 70.22 -33.25
N MET A 557 10.62 69.98 -33.62
CA MET A 557 9.88 70.82 -34.57
C MET A 557 9.71 72.25 -34.08
N SER A 558 9.40 72.46 -32.80
CA SER A 558 9.33 73.81 -32.21
C SER A 558 10.67 74.53 -32.26
N ARG A 559 11.80 73.84 -32.01
CA ARG A 559 13.15 74.42 -32.17
C ARG A 559 13.45 74.75 -33.62
N LEU A 560 13.13 73.86 -34.56
CA LEU A 560 13.29 74.10 -35.98
C LEU A 560 12.49 75.33 -36.44
N TRP A 561 11.25 75.45 -35.97
CA TRP A 561 10.39 76.59 -36.26
C TRP A 561 10.94 77.88 -35.64
N ALA A 562 11.40 77.84 -34.39
CA ALA A 562 12.08 78.97 -33.74
C ALA A 562 13.34 79.40 -34.51
N LEU A 563 14.18 78.46 -34.94
CA LEU A 563 15.34 78.75 -35.78
C LEU A 563 14.94 79.33 -37.14
N GLY A 564 13.84 78.87 -37.73
CA GLY A 564 13.26 79.45 -38.94
C GLY A 564 12.82 80.90 -38.74
N LEU A 565 12.07 81.17 -37.66
CA LEU A 565 11.66 82.50 -37.23
C LEU A 565 12.84 83.41 -36.94
N GLU A 566 13.85 82.93 -36.22
CA GLU A 566 15.07 83.69 -35.94
C GLU A 566 15.84 84.01 -37.23
N ARG A 567 15.92 83.07 -38.18
CA ARG A 567 16.55 83.33 -39.48
C ARG A 567 15.78 84.37 -40.29
N HIS A 568 14.46 84.23 -40.40
CA HIS A 568 13.61 85.20 -41.10
C HIS A 568 13.63 86.58 -40.42
N GLY A 569 13.52 86.63 -39.09
CA GLY A 569 13.65 87.86 -38.31
C GLY A 569 15.05 88.47 -38.37
N SER A 570 16.12 87.67 -38.49
CA SER A 570 17.48 88.17 -38.72
C SER A 570 17.64 88.78 -40.11
N HIS A 571 16.97 88.22 -41.12
CA HIS A 571 16.94 88.78 -42.46
C HIS A 571 16.17 90.09 -42.50
N GLU A 572 15.02 90.19 -41.82
CA GLU A 572 14.31 91.47 -41.65
C GLU A 572 15.14 92.48 -40.85
N SER A 573 15.85 92.04 -39.80
CA SER A 573 16.77 92.89 -39.03
C SER A 573 17.94 93.39 -39.88
N GLN A 574 18.55 92.55 -40.72
CA GLN A 574 19.61 92.97 -41.64
C GLN A 574 19.07 93.89 -42.73
N TYR A 575 17.87 93.63 -43.26
CA TYR A 575 17.21 94.50 -44.22
C TYR A 575 16.96 95.88 -43.61
N HIS A 576 16.40 95.95 -42.39
CA HIS A 576 16.22 97.20 -41.65
C HIS A 576 17.53 97.89 -41.28
N LYS A 577 18.59 97.15 -40.90
CA LYS A 577 19.93 97.70 -40.66
C LYS A 577 20.54 98.27 -41.94
N ASN A 578 20.35 97.61 -43.08
CA ASN A 578 20.77 98.11 -44.38
C ASN A 578 19.99 99.35 -44.79
N ASP A 579 18.68 99.42 -44.54
CA ASP A 579 17.89 100.60 -44.85
C ASP A 579 18.19 101.77 -43.91
N THR A 580 18.45 101.51 -42.62
CA THR A 580 18.97 102.53 -41.70
C THR A 580 20.38 102.99 -42.07
N LEU A 581 21.23 102.11 -42.59
CA LEU A 581 22.53 102.49 -43.14
C LEU A 581 22.36 103.34 -44.41
N LYS A 582 21.51 102.93 -45.36
CA LYS A 582 21.20 103.69 -46.59
C LYS A 582 20.67 105.08 -46.26
N THR A 583 19.74 105.21 -45.33
CA THR A 583 19.20 106.51 -44.89
C THR A 583 20.27 107.37 -44.21
N LYS A 584 21.18 106.79 -43.41
CA LYS A 584 22.35 107.50 -42.87
C LYS A 584 23.33 107.95 -43.96
N ILE A 585 23.61 107.10 -44.95
CA ILE A 585 24.46 107.44 -46.09
C ILE A 585 23.80 108.56 -46.92
N HIS A 586 22.51 108.46 -47.21
CA HIS A 586 21.78 109.49 -47.96
C HIS A 586 21.71 110.82 -47.21
N SER A 587 21.50 110.82 -45.89
CA SER A 587 21.53 112.05 -45.09
C SER A 587 22.94 112.63 -45.00
N SER A 588 23.97 111.81 -44.81
CA SER A 588 25.38 112.24 -44.85
C SER A 588 25.75 112.84 -46.21
N LEU A 589 25.34 112.21 -47.31
CA LEU A 589 25.57 112.72 -48.66
C LEU A 589 24.82 114.03 -48.91
N ARG A 590 23.59 114.18 -48.42
CA ARG A 590 22.87 115.46 -48.47
C ARG A 590 23.62 116.56 -47.71
N VAL A 591 24.08 116.28 -46.49
CA VAL A 591 24.87 117.25 -45.70
C VAL A 591 26.20 117.58 -46.40
N GLN A 592 26.87 116.60 -47.01
CA GLN A 592 28.09 116.85 -47.82
C GLN A 592 27.80 117.71 -49.05
N HIS A 593 26.69 117.47 -49.75
CA HIS A 593 26.27 118.31 -50.87
C HIS A 593 25.91 119.73 -50.42
N GLU A 594 25.18 119.88 -49.31
CA GLU A 594 24.83 121.18 -48.75
C GLU A 594 26.06 121.95 -48.27
N THR A 595 27.01 121.30 -47.60
CA THR A 595 28.27 121.93 -47.17
C THR A 595 29.14 122.31 -48.37
N ARG A 596 29.20 121.47 -49.41
CA ARG A 596 29.86 121.82 -50.67
C ARG A 596 29.19 123.00 -51.37
N GLN A 597 27.86 123.02 -51.47
CA GLN A 597 27.11 124.14 -52.03
C GLN A 597 27.31 125.42 -51.20
N ARG A 598 27.34 125.32 -49.87
CA ARG A 598 27.66 126.45 -48.99
C ARG A 598 29.06 126.96 -49.25
N HIS A 599 30.07 126.10 -49.30
CA HIS A 599 31.44 126.51 -49.62
C HIS A 599 31.57 127.10 -51.02
N GLU A 600 30.90 126.54 -52.03
CA GLU A 600 30.85 127.10 -53.38
C GLU A 600 30.15 128.48 -53.37
N SER A 601 29.06 128.63 -52.62
CA SER A 601 28.35 129.91 -52.47
C SER A 601 29.16 130.94 -51.70
N GLU A 602 29.90 130.54 -50.67
CA GLU A 602 30.81 131.39 -49.90
C GLU A 602 32.03 131.79 -50.73
N ALA A 603 32.58 130.86 -51.52
CA ALA A 603 33.66 131.15 -52.45
C ALA A 603 33.21 132.13 -53.54
N LEU A 604 32.01 131.92 -54.11
CA LEU A 604 31.39 132.86 -55.05
C LEU A 604 31.10 134.21 -54.39
N ALA A 605 30.61 134.22 -53.14
CA ALA A 605 30.37 135.44 -52.37
C ALA A 605 31.68 136.20 -52.14
N LYS A 606 32.76 135.53 -51.73
CA LYS A 606 34.10 136.14 -51.59
C LYS A 606 34.64 136.68 -52.90
N VAL A 607 34.42 135.97 -54.02
CA VAL A 607 34.80 136.46 -55.35
C VAL A 607 33.98 137.69 -55.75
N LEU A 608 32.69 137.71 -55.44
CA LEU A 608 31.83 138.87 -55.67
C LEU A 608 32.20 140.05 -54.77
N GLU A 609 32.48 139.80 -53.50
CA GLU A 609 32.94 140.78 -52.52
C GLU A 609 34.28 141.36 -52.95
N ALA A 610 35.27 140.54 -53.33
CA ALA A 610 36.53 141.01 -53.89
C ALA A 610 36.35 141.80 -55.19
N LYS A 611 35.38 141.44 -56.05
CA LYS A 611 35.02 142.23 -57.23
C LYS A 611 34.36 143.56 -56.86
N GLN A 612 33.50 143.57 -55.83
CA GLN A 612 32.84 144.76 -55.32
C GLN A 612 33.84 145.68 -54.61
N GLU A 613 34.76 145.16 -53.81
CA GLU A 613 35.88 145.89 -53.21
C GLU A 613 36.82 146.43 -54.29
N ALA A 614 37.17 145.64 -55.30
CA ALA A 614 37.96 146.13 -56.44
C ALA A 614 37.20 147.22 -57.22
N ALA A 615 35.87 147.15 -57.30
CA ALA A 615 35.04 148.20 -57.87
C ALA A 615 34.95 149.41 -56.93
N ALA A 616 34.90 149.22 -55.62
CA ALA A 616 34.89 150.27 -54.60
C ALA A 616 36.22 151.00 -54.56
N GLN A 617 37.35 150.29 -54.60
CA GLN A 617 38.70 150.84 -54.77
C GLN A 617 38.83 151.60 -56.09
N ARG A 618 38.18 151.14 -57.18
CA ARG A 618 38.08 151.94 -58.42
C ARG A 618 37.26 153.21 -58.22
N ARG A 619 36.13 153.16 -57.51
CA ARG A 619 35.33 154.34 -57.16
C ARG A 619 36.07 155.30 -56.22
N GLU A 620 36.87 154.78 -55.31
CA GLU A 620 37.71 155.53 -54.37
C GLU A 620 38.86 156.21 -55.12
N LYS A 621 39.53 155.49 -56.03
CA LYS A 621 40.53 156.08 -56.95
C LYS A 621 39.94 157.11 -57.90
N ILE A 622 38.67 156.96 -58.31
CA ILE A 622 37.94 158.00 -59.07
C ILE A 622 37.59 159.19 -58.16
N ARG A 623 37.27 158.97 -56.88
CA ARG A 623 36.99 160.03 -55.89
C ARG A 623 38.23 160.83 -55.46
N THR A 624 39.43 160.26 -55.52
CA THR A 624 40.69 160.94 -55.18
C THR A 624 41.49 161.40 -56.42
N GLY A 625 40.85 161.46 -57.59
CA GLY A 625 41.39 162.06 -58.81
C GLY A 625 41.13 163.57 -58.88
N PRO A 626 41.99 164.37 -59.53
CA PRO A 626 42.23 165.79 -59.22
C PRO A 626 41.24 166.79 -59.85
N TYR A 627 40.05 166.36 -60.27
CA TYR A 627 39.03 167.24 -60.85
C TYR A 627 37.67 166.98 -60.21
N GLY A 628 37.27 167.88 -59.31
CA GLY A 628 35.97 167.87 -58.65
C GLY A 628 34.86 168.31 -59.60
N PHE A 629 33.72 167.60 -59.57
CA PHE A 629 32.42 168.09 -60.05
C PHE A 629 31.29 167.38 -59.27
N LEU A 630 30.46 168.20 -58.61
CA LEU A 630 29.04 168.02 -58.27
C LEU A 630 28.63 167.31 -56.96
N ASP A 631 28.28 168.16 -55.99
CA ASP A 631 26.97 168.17 -55.26
C ASP A 631 25.83 168.49 -56.26
N PRO A 632 24.50 168.31 -55.99
CA PRO A 632 23.82 167.88 -54.76
C PRO A 632 22.63 166.88 -54.98
N ALA A 633 21.88 166.61 -53.90
CA ALA A 633 20.48 166.11 -53.83
C ALA A 633 20.23 164.59 -53.69
N LEU A 634 20.05 164.13 -52.44
CA LEU A 634 18.75 163.64 -51.93
C LEU A 634 18.86 163.21 -50.46
N GLY A 635 17.91 163.73 -49.67
CA GLY A 635 17.73 163.65 -48.22
C GLY A 635 18.05 162.33 -47.52
N ALA A 636 18.74 162.50 -46.39
CA ALA A 636 18.59 161.68 -45.21
C ALA A 636 17.18 161.85 -44.61
N GLN A 637 16.51 160.76 -44.27
CA GLN A 637 15.68 160.70 -43.08
C GLN A 637 15.85 159.35 -42.39
N ASP A 638 16.29 159.47 -41.14
CA ASP A 638 16.21 158.48 -40.08
C ASP A 638 14.77 158.07 -39.79
N GLY A 639 14.59 156.82 -39.36
CA GLY A 639 13.30 156.29 -38.94
C GLY A 639 13.43 155.01 -38.12
N LEU A 640 13.87 155.16 -36.87
CA LEU A 640 13.68 154.22 -35.77
C LEU A 640 12.27 153.60 -35.75
N ALA A 641 12.16 152.28 -35.55
CA ALA A 641 11.07 151.71 -34.75
C ALA A 641 11.40 150.33 -34.17
N LYS A 642 11.55 150.31 -32.84
CA LYS A 642 11.49 149.15 -31.94
C LYS A 642 10.10 148.49 -31.97
N GLY A 643 10.07 147.16 -31.81
CA GLY A 643 8.99 146.39 -31.18
C GLY A 643 9.47 144.95 -30.99
N LYS A 644 9.73 144.45 -29.78
CA LYS A 644 8.77 143.89 -28.79
C LYS A 644 7.82 142.89 -29.48
N SER A 645 7.56 141.67 -29.04
CA SER A 645 7.77 140.94 -27.78
C SER A 645 7.03 139.60 -27.91
N SER A 646 7.38 138.60 -27.08
CA SER A 646 6.55 137.44 -26.65
C SER A 646 6.17 136.41 -27.74
N SER A 647 6.12 135.09 -27.52
CA SER A 647 5.86 134.33 -26.31
C SER A 647 6.37 132.87 -26.43
N GLU A 648 6.94 132.39 -25.34
CA GLU A 648 7.00 131.00 -24.82
C GLU A 648 5.59 130.30 -24.75
N PRO A 649 5.39 129.10 -24.15
CA PRO A 649 5.84 127.74 -24.49
C PRO A 649 4.67 126.70 -24.43
N SER A 650 4.86 125.41 -24.78
CA SER A 650 4.05 124.28 -24.23
C SER A 650 4.54 122.94 -24.76
N LEU A 651 5.14 122.12 -23.88
CA LEU A 651 4.48 121.00 -23.18
C LEU A 651 4.15 119.82 -24.13
N MET A 652 4.98 118.79 -24.06
CA MET A 652 4.65 117.51 -23.39
C MET A 652 3.50 116.77 -24.06
N LEU A 653 3.83 115.67 -24.74
CA LEU A 653 3.39 114.35 -24.30
C LEU A 653 4.34 113.32 -24.94
N LYS A 654 5.17 112.69 -24.10
CA LYS A 654 5.95 111.51 -24.45
C LYS A 654 5.11 110.27 -24.19
N ARG A 655 5.18 109.31 -25.10
CA ARG A 655 5.07 107.88 -24.82
C ARG A 655 6.34 107.22 -25.33
#